data_AF-A0A4U0XN52-F1
#
_entry.id   AF-A0A4U0XN52-F1
#
_cell.length_a   1.000
_cell.length_b   1.000
_cell.length_c   1.000
_cell.angle_alpha   90.00
_cell.angle_beta   90.00
_cell.angle_gamma   90.00
#
_symmetry.space_group_name_H-M   'P 1'
#
loop_
_entity.id
_entity.type
_entity.pdbx_description
1 polymer ?
#
loop_
_entity_poly.entity_id
_entity_poly.type
_entity_poly.pdbx_seq_one_letter_code
_entity_poly.pdbx_strand_id
1 'polypeptide(L)'
;MRNQRARSCSTTSSSSISTSPAGPDSYLSGNASHLRCARCLADLALSNQIISKGFTGRHGRAYLVAPSQSSISPNPINLTSTKAKNDALPNLPNTYTHKAVPRQLVTGAHTVGDIVCAQCSSVLGWKYVAAEEEAQRYKVGKFILETKRVCRSSTWESEDDVVEEHERVEQRRRDCSGRRRRSSVVPPNELPGAGRELEFDSQDEDECEDLFMGVWTPQLAVKRRQAKTFEVEVVAKRKFLAVAAFGLLCSAHRPFSTSQLIKDPGVYGPPIELVHLYYDEFPTGIAVSSTGRLFSNYPGGLNSNDTNNGSNGRYTIAELVSNTTEKPYPSAAINDPPGGAINYTTYPPSGAGYSDYFIGSQSIVIDALDRAWVLDTGRVQTPNGTLVGASYGGPKLVGINLSNNTIFPTIVFPTTVAFADSYLNDVRFDLRPNMTASGKGVAYITDSSVEGRNGLITVDLGTGESWRHLDGHPSVRPEQQYLSYQWGVPLYANNVGRPFGYNSFGADGIALSADGETLYWKTVGGRYLYSIPTARLRDNSPTSEFMAQGAINNHGQTGQTDGMETDTNGFIYHGNMEQNAIGFFNPANGTDQIFVRDPLINWVDTMSVGTDGYLYFTVNQLDFGTGFYPGTDRQVKPFAVFRTKLPGNGTKVLLR
;
A
#
# COMPACT_ATOMS: atom_id res chain seq x y z
N MET A 1 61.90 -45.08 -0.24
CA MET A 1 62.61 -45.06 -1.53
C MET A 1 62.01 -43.96 -2.40
N ARG A 2 62.89 -43.21 -3.08
CA ARG A 2 62.67 -41.98 -3.85
C ARG A 2 61.95 -42.20 -5.19
N ASN A 3 61.12 -41.24 -5.60
CA ASN A 3 61.31 -40.31 -6.75
C ASN A 3 59.93 -39.68 -7.08
N GLN A 4 59.64 -38.42 -6.71
CA GLN A 4 60.01 -37.15 -7.35
C GLN A 4 59.70 -37.05 -8.87
N ARG A 5 58.69 -36.23 -9.19
CA ARG A 5 58.83 -35.13 -10.16
C ARG A 5 58.07 -33.90 -9.70
N ALA A 6 58.80 -32.79 -9.66
CA ALA A 6 58.44 -31.49 -9.14
C ALA A 6 57.59 -30.67 -10.12
N ARG A 7 56.78 -29.75 -9.58
CA ARG A 7 56.47 -28.48 -10.23
C ARG A 7 56.71 -27.34 -9.25
N SER A 8 57.65 -26.49 -9.64
CA SER A 8 58.09 -25.28 -8.96
C SER A 8 57.07 -24.15 -9.14
N CYS A 9 56.92 -23.39 -8.07
CA CYS A 9 56.23 -22.12 -8.00
C CYS A 9 57.04 -21.03 -8.72
N SER A 10 56.40 -20.23 -9.56
CA SER A 10 56.91 -18.92 -10.00
C SER A 10 55.77 -17.91 -9.88
N THR A 11 55.92 -17.04 -8.90
CA THR A 11 55.12 -15.86 -8.59
C THR A 11 55.17 -14.83 -9.71
N THR A 12 54.00 -14.48 -10.25
CA THR A 12 53.78 -13.19 -10.91
C THR A 12 52.59 -12.52 -10.24
N SER A 13 52.88 -11.41 -9.57
CA SER A 13 51.93 -10.52 -8.92
C SER A 13 51.12 -9.73 -9.96
N SER A 14 49.81 -9.92 -10.01
CA SER A 14 48.88 -8.94 -10.58
C SER A 14 47.88 -8.55 -9.49
N SER A 15 48.09 -7.35 -8.96
CA SER A 15 47.21 -6.65 -8.03
C SER A 15 45.84 -6.44 -8.67
N SER A 16 44.84 -7.12 -8.14
CA SER A 16 43.43 -6.87 -8.40
C SER A 16 43.05 -5.48 -7.86
N ILE A 17 42.97 -4.48 -8.74
CA ILE A 17 42.34 -3.20 -8.39
C ILE A 17 40.84 -3.44 -8.44
N SER A 18 40.24 -3.52 -7.25
CA SER A 18 38.81 -3.33 -7.05
C SER A 18 38.52 -1.85 -7.32
N THR A 19 38.01 -1.54 -8.50
CA THR A 19 37.25 -0.29 -8.69
C THR A 19 35.84 -0.53 -8.18
N SER A 20 35.62 -0.08 -6.95
CA SER A 20 34.32 0.24 -6.40
C SER A 20 33.52 1.06 -7.42
N PRO A 21 32.23 0.80 -7.63
CA PRO A 21 31.39 1.74 -8.36
C PRO A 21 31.38 3.06 -7.59
N ALA A 22 31.74 4.14 -8.28
CA ALA A 22 31.56 5.50 -7.81
C ALA A 22 30.08 5.73 -7.44
N GLY A 23 29.86 6.48 -6.36
CA GLY A 23 28.58 6.59 -5.67
C GLY A 23 27.39 7.14 -6.50
N PRO A 24 26.18 7.07 -5.92
CA PRO A 24 24.95 7.51 -6.56
C PRO A 24 24.70 9.01 -6.31
N ASP A 25 25.14 9.86 -7.24
CA ASP A 25 24.86 11.31 -7.19
C ASP A 25 23.96 11.76 -8.35
N SER A 26 22.65 11.54 -8.20
CA SER A 26 21.63 12.59 -8.32
C SER A 26 20.31 12.08 -7.72
N TYR A 27 20.16 12.27 -6.42
CA TYR A 27 18.92 12.02 -5.67
C TYR A 27 17.87 13.09 -5.97
N LEU A 28 17.37 13.07 -7.20
CA LEU A 28 16.03 13.51 -7.61
C LEU A 28 15.78 12.82 -8.97
N SER A 29 15.23 11.61 -8.98
CA SER A 29 14.55 11.12 -10.18
C SER A 29 13.30 11.99 -10.36
N GLY A 30 13.48 13.17 -10.98
CA GLY A 30 12.42 14.15 -11.15
C GLY A 30 11.21 13.51 -11.79
N ASN A 31 10.03 13.75 -11.20
CA ASN A 31 8.75 13.27 -11.68
C ASN A 31 8.58 13.59 -13.16
N ALA A 32 8.73 12.57 -13.99
CA ALA A 32 8.75 12.73 -15.43
C ALA A 32 7.30 12.79 -15.90
N SER A 33 6.76 13.99 -16.11
CA SER A 33 5.45 14.12 -16.75
C SER A 33 5.56 13.71 -18.22
N HIS A 34 4.78 12.73 -18.66
CA HIS A 34 4.83 12.22 -20.03
C HIS A 34 3.75 12.88 -20.91
N LEU A 35 4.09 13.14 -22.17
CA LEU A 35 3.15 13.33 -23.26
C LEU A 35 2.78 11.96 -23.81
N ARG A 36 1.50 11.61 -23.74
CA ARG A 36 0.93 10.33 -24.18
C ARG A 36 0.00 10.52 -25.36
N CYS A 37 -0.17 9.49 -26.18
CA CYS A 37 -1.20 9.49 -27.22
C CYS A 37 -2.59 9.58 -26.58
N ALA A 38 -3.43 10.54 -27.00
CA ALA A 38 -4.76 10.72 -26.44
C ALA A 38 -5.71 9.53 -26.71
N ARG A 39 -5.38 8.63 -27.66
CA ARG A 39 -6.24 7.50 -28.04
C ARG A 39 -5.87 6.18 -27.36
N CYS A 40 -4.59 5.87 -27.19
CA CYS A 40 -4.12 4.59 -26.65
C CYS A 40 -3.12 4.73 -25.50
N LEU A 41 -2.88 5.96 -25.04
CA LEU A 41 -2.02 6.28 -23.90
C LEU A 41 -0.54 5.86 -24.03
N ALA A 42 -0.09 5.47 -25.23
CA ALA A 42 1.32 5.19 -25.49
C ALA A 42 2.19 6.42 -25.21
N ASP A 43 3.29 6.26 -24.47
CA ASP A 43 4.24 7.34 -24.16
C ASP A 43 4.97 7.82 -25.42
N LEU A 44 4.95 9.13 -25.66
CA LEU A 44 5.48 9.76 -26.88
C LEU A 44 6.72 10.60 -26.59
N ALA A 45 6.72 11.38 -25.52
CA ALA A 45 7.81 12.26 -25.13
C ALA A 45 7.69 12.64 -23.65
N LEU A 46 8.77 13.12 -23.06
CA LEU A 46 8.76 13.77 -21.76
C LEU A 46 8.31 15.24 -21.89
N SER A 47 7.67 15.77 -20.86
CA SER A 47 7.22 17.18 -20.84
C SER A 47 8.40 18.16 -20.86
N ASN A 48 9.57 17.77 -20.37
CA ASN A 48 10.80 18.57 -20.46
C ASN A 48 11.36 18.67 -21.88
N GLN A 49 10.89 17.83 -22.82
CA GLN A 49 11.28 17.92 -24.24
C GLN A 49 10.47 18.97 -25.00
N ILE A 50 9.47 19.60 -24.38
CA ILE A 50 8.69 20.69 -24.99
C ILE A 50 9.56 21.96 -25.01
N ILE A 51 9.94 22.39 -26.22
CA ILE A 51 10.71 23.62 -26.47
C ILE A 51 9.78 24.83 -26.46
N SER A 52 8.59 24.70 -27.05
CA SER A 52 7.64 25.81 -27.13
C SER A 52 6.19 25.33 -27.14
N LYS A 53 5.32 26.09 -26.48
CA LYS A 53 3.85 25.88 -26.45
C LYS A 53 3.10 26.85 -27.37
N GLY A 54 3.82 27.72 -28.08
CA GLY A 54 3.27 28.79 -28.92
C GLY A 54 3.00 28.38 -30.37
N PHE A 55 3.05 27.10 -30.71
CA PHE A 55 2.83 26.61 -32.07
C PHE A 55 1.35 26.28 -32.32
N THR A 56 0.96 26.33 -33.59
CA THR A 56 -0.40 26.02 -34.03
C THR A 56 -0.35 24.90 -35.07
N GLY A 57 -1.03 23.80 -34.75
CA GLY A 57 -1.29 22.65 -35.61
C GLY A 57 -2.48 22.86 -36.55
N ARG A 58 -2.83 21.81 -37.30
CA ARG A 58 -4.05 21.77 -38.11
C ARG A 58 -5.30 21.86 -37.23
N HIS A 59 -5.24 21.31 -36.02
CA HIS A 59 -6.40 21.19 -35.13
C HIS A 59 -6.42 22.17 -33.93
N GLY A 60 -5.52 23.16 -33.90
CA GLY A 60 -5.44 24.17 -32.83
C GLY A 60 -4.02 24.27 -32.25
N ARG A 61 -3.88 24.50 -30.94
CA ARG A 61 -2.56 24.62 -30.30
C ARG A 61 -1.72 23.34 -30.47
N ALA A 62 -0.41 23.50 -30.57
CA ALA A 62 0.55 22.41 -30.68
C ALA A 62 1.84 22.72 -29.91
N TYR A 63 2.55 21.66 -29.55
CA TYR A 63 3.85 21.71 -28.90
C TYR A 63 4.96 21.50 -29.93
N LEU A 64 6.02 22.30 -29.85
CA LEU A 64 7.29 21.98 -30.49
C LEU A 64 8.13 21.14 -29.51
N VAL A 65 8.48 19.93 -29.92
CA VAL A 65 9.13 18.92 -29.07
C VAL A 65 10.48 18.49 -29.68
N ALA A 66 11.50 18.40 -28.85
CA ALA A 66 12.83 17.88 -29.22
C ALA A 66 12.91 16.35 -29.09
N PRO A 67 13.74 15.67 -29.90
CA PRO A 67 14.06 14.25 -29.68
C PRO A 67 14.79 14.01 -28.35
N SER A 68 14.81 12.75 -27.88
CA SER A 68 15.49 12.38 -26.62
C SER A 68 16.99 12.20 -26.85
N GLN A 69 17.84 12.75 -25.97
CA GLN A 69 19.32 12.66 -26.11
C GLN A 69 19.86 11.22 -26.06
N SER A 70 19.12 10.27 -25.46
CA SER A 70 19.43 8.84 -25.43
C SER A 70 19.29 8.10 -26.78
N SER A 71 18.92 8.81 -27.85
CA SER A 71 18.81 8.26 -29.21
C SER A 71 19.91 8.75 -30.16
N ILE A 72 20.90 9.47 -29.63
CA ILE A 72 22.12 9.86 -30.36
C ILE A 72 23.17 8.76 -30.12
N SER A 73 23.37 7.89 -31.11
CA SER A 73 24.46 6.91 -31.08
C SER A 73 25.83 7.62 -31.12
N PRO A 74 26.83 7.24 -30.32
CA PRO A 74 28.11 7.95 -30.23
C PRO A 74 29.11 7.65 -31.37
N ASN A 75 28.66 7.12 -32.52
CA ASN A 75 29.52 6.87 -33.67
C ASN A 75 29.10 7.71 -34.89
N PRO A 76 29.99 8.54 -35.47
CA PRO A 76 29.70 9.28 -36.69
C PRO A 76 29.73 8.33 -37.88
N ILE A 77 28.56 7.92 -38.38
CA ILE A 77 28.45 7.20 -39.66
C ILE A 77 28.75 8.21 -40.78
N ASN A 78 29.83 7.97 -41.49
CA ASN A 78 30.31 8.80 -42.60
C ASN A 78 29.38 8.63 -43.81
N LEU A 79 28.39 9.53 -43.97
CA LEU A 79 27.40 9.52 -45.07
C LEU A 79 27.56 10.79 -45.92
N THR A 80 28.01 10.59 -47.16
CA THR A 80 28.45 11.62 -48.12
C THR A 80 27.32 12.30 -48.90
N SER A 81 26.09 12.26 -48.40
CA SER A 81 24.94 12.92 -49.05
C SER A 81 24.03 13.61 -48.03
N THR A 82 23.68 14.87 -48.31
CA THR A 82 22.79 15.71 -47.49
C THR A 82 21.39 15.10 -47.31
N LYS A 83 20.96 14.21 -48.23
CA LYS A 83 19.72 13.44 -48.09
C LYS A 83 19.78 12.39 -46.96
N ALA A 84 20.95 11.78 -46.74
CA ALA A 84 21.11 10.71 -45.75
C ALA A 84 21.38 11.22 -44.32
N LYS A 85 21.76 12.49 -44.15
CA LYS A 85 21.92 13.13 -42.83
C LYS A 85 20.59 13.42 -42.12
N ASN A 86 19.50 13.61 -42.87
CA ASN A 86 18.19 13.97 -42.29
C ASN A 86 17.33 12.76 -41.93
N ASP A 87 17.49 11.63 -42.63
CA ASP A 87 16.81 10.36 -42.29
C ASP A 87 17.42 9.67 -41.04
N ALA A 88 18.61 10.09 -40.61
CA ALA A 88 19.30 9.60 -39.41
C ALA A 88 18.88 10.31 -38.11
N LEU A 89 17.96 11.29 -38.17
CA LEU A 89 17.50 11.99 -36.97
C LEU A 89 16.50 11.13 -36.21
N PRO A 90 16.73 10.82 -34.92
CA PRO A 90 15.91 9.88 -34.17
C PRO A 90 14.44 10.31 -34.11
N ASN A 91 13.52 9.36 -34.22
CA ASN A 91 12.08 9.59 -34.03
C ASN A 91 11.72 9.62 -32.54
N LEU A 92 10.56 10.20 -32.21
CA LEU A 92 10.01 10.09 -30.88
C LEU A 92 9.65 8.62 -30.55
N PRO A 93 9.77 8.18 -29.28
CA PRO A 93 9.28 6.89 -28.83
C PRO A 93 7.86 6.60 -29.29
N ASN A 94 7.58 5.35 -29.67
CA ASN A 94 6.24 4.88 -30.07
C ASN A 94 5.61 5.67 -31.23
N THR A 95 6.42 6.20 -32.16
CA THR A 95 5.92 6.90 -33.36
C THR A 95 6.53 6.37 -34.66
N TYR A 96 5.76 6.47 -35.76
CA TYR A 96 6.24 6.30 -37.12
C TYR A 96 6.11 7.60 -37.90
N THR A 97 7.17 7.99 -38.62
CA THR A 97 7.18 9.16 -39.49
C THR A 97 6.92 8.73 -40.94
N HIS A 98 5.89 9.29 -41.57
CA HIS A 98 5.53 9.06 -42.96
C HIS A 98 6.51 9.78 -43.91
N LYS A 99 6.44 9.42 -45.21
CA LYS A 99 7.27 10.03 -46.26
C LYS A 99 7.19 11.56 -46.21
N ALA A 100 8.36 12.21 -46.22
CA ALA A 100 8.45 13.66 -46.17
C ALA A 100 7.90 14.31 -47.44
N VAL A 101 7.09 15.35 -47.28
CA VAL A 101 6.42 16.08 -48.37
C VAL A 101 6.68 17.59 -48.19
N PRO A 102 6.98 18.34 -49.27
CA PRO A 102 7.06 19.80 -49.21
C PRO A 102 5.69 20.41 -48.89
N ARG A 103 5.64 21.32 -47.91
CA ARG A 103 4.44 22.06 -47.47
C ARG A 103 4.77 23.52 -47.22
N GLN A 104 3.90 24.41 -47.71
CA GLN A 104 3.93 25.83 -47.36
C GLN A 104 3.28 26.02 -45.99
N LEU A 105 4.04 26.52 -45.01
CA LEU A 105 3.57 26.81 -43.66
C LEU A 105 3.63 28.33 -43.41
N VAL A 106 3.03 28.79 -42.32
CA VAL A 106 2.98 30.22 -41.93
C VAL A 106 4.37 30.86 -41.92
N THR A 107 5.40 30.08 -41.59
CA THR A 107 6.78 30.54 -41.48
C THR A 107 7.64 30.21 -42.70
N GLY A 108 7.05 29.98 -43.87
CA GLY A 108 7.78 29.70 -45.13
C GLY A 108 7.70 28.25 -45.61
N ALA A 109 8.45 27.93 -46.67
CA ALA A 109 8.48 26.61 -47.31
C ALA A 109 9.28 25.59 -46.48
N HIS A 110 8.65 24.46 -46.14
CA HIS A 110 9.24 23.40 -45.34
C HIS A 110 9.00 22.02 -45.96
N THR A 111 9.92 21.08 -45.76
CA THR A 111 9.65 19.66 -46.00
C THR A 111 9.32 18.98 -44.68
N VAL A 112 8.13 18.37 -44.57
CA VAL A 112 7.64 17.77 -43.32
C VAL A 112 7.11 16.34 -43.55
N GLY A 113 7.28 15.47 -42.56
CA GLY A 113 6.70 14.11 -42.56
C GLY A 113 5.66 13.98 -41.45
N ASP A 114 4.45 13.51 -41.76
CA ASP A 114 3.42 13.29 -40.74
C ASP A 114 3.84 12.19 -39.77
N ILE A 115 3.47 12.34 -38.50
CA ILE A 115 3.80 11.38 -37.45
C ILE A 115 2.53 10.70 -36.97
N VAL A 116 2.57 9.38 -36.93
CA VAL A 116 1.47 8.55 -36.39
C VAL A 116 1.93 7.78 -35.16
N CYS A 117 0.99 7.51 -34.25
CA CYS A 117 1.23 6.63 -33.12
C CYS A 117 1.46 5.19 -33.61
N ALA A 118 2.53 4.55 -33.15
CA ALA A 118 2.88 3.19 -33.53
C ALA A 118 1.86 2.13 -33.07
N GLN A 119 1.09 2.43 -32.03
CA GLN A 119 0.13 1.49 -31.41
C GLN A 119 -1.28 1.61 -32.00
N CYS A 120 -1.79 2.82 -32.24
CA CYS A 120 -3.18 3.03 -32.69
C CYS A 120 -3.30 3.72 -34.06
N SER A 121 -2.17 3.99 -34.72
CA SER A 121 -2.06 4.64 -36.03
C SER A 121 -2.73 6.02 -36.13
N SER A 122 -3.03 6.66 -34.99
CA SER A 122 -3.59 8.01 -34.96
C SER A 122 -2.54 9.04 -35.38
N VAL A 123 -2.92 10.02 -36.21
CA VAL A 123 -2.04 11.14 -36.60
C VAL A 123 -1.87 12.08 -35.40
N LEU A 124 -0.62 12.27 -34.99
CA LEU A 124 -0.23 13.06 -33.81
C LEU A 124 0.24 14.47 -34.18
N GLY A 125 0.79 14.63 -35.39
CA GLY A 125 1.33 15.89 -35.91
C GLY A 125 2.36 15.63 -37.02
N TRP A 126 3.46 16.38 -37.06
CA TRP A 126 4.49 16.24 -38.11
C TRP A 126 5.90 16.57 -37.63
N LYS A 127 6.91 16.04 -38.32
CA LYS A 127 8.35 16.29 -38.10
C LYS A 127 8.87 17.24 -39.18
N TYR A 128 9.67 18.23 -38.81
CA TYR A 128 10.39 19.06 -39.76
C TYR A 128 11.63 18.34 -40.29
N VAL A 129 11.70 18.12 -41.60
CA VAL A 129 12.80 17.42 -42.27
C VAL A 129 13.75 18.40 -42.95
N ALA A 130 13.24 19.49 -43.51
CA ALA A 130 14.05 20.59 -44.05
C ALA A 130 13.28 21.92 -44.03
N ALA A 131 14.00 23.03 -44.04
CA ALA A 131 13.48 24.37 -44.21
C ALA A 131 14.34 25.10 -45.26
N GLU A 132 13.71 25.84 -46.17
CA GLU A 132 14.43 26.61 -47.20
C GLU A 132 15.06 27.89 -46.64
N GLU A 133 14.37 28.54 -45.70
CA GLU A 133 14.84 29.75 -45.03
C GLU A 133 15.79 29.40 -43.88
N GLU A 134 16.95 30.08 -43.84
CA GLU A 134 17.97 29.86 -42.82
C GLU A 134 17.46 30.12 -41.39
N ALA A 135 16.64 31.17 -41.22
CA ALA A 135 16.01 31.55 -39.96
C ALA A 135 15.07 30.47 -39.39
N GLN A 136 14.60 29.52 -40.22
CA GLN A 136 13.67 28.46 -39.81
C GLN A 136 14.35 27.11 -39.56
N ARG A 137 15.66 27.01 -39.82
CA ARG A 137 16.42 25.77 -39.68
C ARG A 137 16.42 25.22 -38.26
N TYR A 138 16.21 26.06 -37.24
CA TYR A 138 16.10 25.62 -35.85
C TYR A 138 14.96 24.61 -35.63
N LYS A 139 13.95 24.55 -36.52
CA LYS A 139 12.83 23.61 -36.43
C LYS A 139 13.18 22.22 -36.95
N VAL A 140 14.18 22.11 -37.82
CA VAL A 140 14.56 20.84 -38.47
C VAL A 140 14.98 19.82 -37.42
N GLY A 141 14.46 18.59 -37.54
CA GLY A 141 14.66 17.50 -36.59
C GLY A 141 13.73 17.52 -35.38
N LYS A 142 12.89 18.55 -35.21
CA LYS A 142 11.91 18.66 -34.13
C LYS A 142 10.51 18.26 -34.60
N PHE A 143 9.64 18.03 -33.63
CA PHE A 143 8.31 17.46 -33.82
C PHE A 143 7.25 18.46 -33.39
N ILE A 144 6.18 18.55 -34.18
CA ILE A 144 4.94 19.20 -33.79
C ILE A 144 3.99 18.12 -33.29
N LEU A 145 3.56 18.22 -32.03
CA LEU A 145 2.52 17.38 -31.44
C LEU A 145 1.30 18.24 -31.14
N GLU A 146 0.17 17.89 -31.73
CA GLU A 146 -1.06 18.66 -31.52
C GLU A 146 -1.67 18.38 -30.15
N THR A 147 -2.03 19.44 -29.43
CA THR A 147 -2.58 19.34 -28.07
C THR A 147 -3.88 18.55 -27.99
N LYS A 148 -4.66 18.48 -29.08
CA LYS A 148 -5.87 17.64 -29.14
C LYS A 148 -5.59 16.15 -29.36
N ARG A 149 -4.37 15.79 -29.77
CA ARG A 149 -3.96 14.42 -30.10
C ARG A 149 -3.06 13.80 -29.05
N VAL A 150 -2.62 14.58 -28.06
CA VAL A 150 -1.78 14.14 -26.96
C VAL A 150 -2.37 14.57 -25.62
N CYS A 151 -2.28 13.72 -24.61
CA CYS A 151 -2.61 14.07 -23.23
C CYS A 151 -1.33 14.15 -22.40
N ARG A 152 -1.35 14.96 -21.34
CA ARG A 152 -0.27 15.01 -20.35
C ARG A 152 -0.66 14.10 -19.21
N SER A 153 0.20 13.14 -18.89
CA SER A 153 0.08 12.36 -17.67
C SER A 153 1.10 12.90 -16.67
N SER A 154 0.62 13.49 -15.59
CA SER A 154 1.41 13.65 -14.38
C SER A 154 1.30 12.36 -13.59
N THR A 155 2.43 11.69 -13.34
CA THR A 155 2.49 10.65 -12.32
C THR A 155 2.56 11.36 -10.96
N TRP A 156 1.41 11.84 -10.51
CA TRP A 156 1.11 12.32 -9.17
C TRP A 156 -0.37 12.00 -8.97
N GLU A 157 -0.65 10.90 -8.27
CA GLU A 157 -1.99 10.63 -7.76
C GLU A 157 -2.23 11.55 -6.56
N SER A 158 -2.99 12.61 -6.78
CA SER A 158 -3.81 13.26 -5.75
C SER A 158 -4.97 13.97 -6.45
N GLU A 159 -6.19 13.53 -6.18
CA GLU A 159 -7.45 13.97 -6.82
C GLU A 159 -7.95 15.36 -6.36
N ASP A 160 -7.08 16.23 -5.83
CA ASP A 160 -7.51 17.47 -5.18
C ASP A 160 -7.36 18.76 -6.02
N ASP A 161 -6.69 18.73 -7.17
CA ASP A 161 -6.42 19.95 -7.96
C ASP A 161 -7.54 20.35 -8.95
N VAL A 162 -8.62 19.57 -9.09
CA VAL A 162 -9.66 19.85 -10.10
C VAL A 162 -10.77 20.77 -9.57
N VAL A 163 -10.86 20.97 -8.25
CA VAL A 163 -11.96 21.75 -7.65
C VAL A 163 -11.54 23.19 -7.32
N GLU A 164 -10.28 23.44 -6.95
CA GLU A 164 -9.81 24.81 -6.61
C GLU A 164 -9.58 25.74 -7.83
N GLU A 165 -9.30 25.21 -9.01
CA GLU A 165 -9.04 26.04 -10.19
C GLU A 165 -10.33 26.60 -10.82
N HIS A 166 -11.46 25.91 -10.64
CA HIS A 166 -12.76 26.33 -11.21
C HIS A 166 -13.38 27.51 -10.43
N GLU A 167 -13.25 27.55 -9.09
CA GLU A 167 -13.76 28.65 -8.27
C GLU A 167 -12.91 29.93 -8.39
N ARG A 168 -11.58 29.80 -8.55
CA ARG A 168 -10.68 30.95 -8.73
C ARG A 168 -10.83 31.64 -10.09
N VAL A 169 -11.34 30.94 -11.11
CA VAL A 169 -11.59 31.49 -12.45
C VAL A 169 -12.92 32.26 -12.53
N GLU A 170 -13.96 31.83 -11.81
CA GLU A 170 -15.24 32.54 -11.70
C GLU A 170 -15.11 33.87 -10.93
N GLN A 171 -14.31 33.90 -9.86
CA GLN A 171 -14.07 35.10 -9.06
C GLN A 171 -13.28 36.18 -9.82
N ARG A 172 -12.28 35.78 -10.63
CA ARG A 172 -11.46 36.71 -11.45
C ARG A 172 -12.21 37.33 -12.63
N ARG A 173 -13.39 36.80 -13.00
CA ARG A 173 -14.23 37.37 -14.06
C ARG A 173 -15.12 38.53 -13.60
N ARG A 174 -15.28 38.74 -12.28
CA ARG A 174 -16.16 39.80 -11.75
C ARG A 174 -15.46 41.13 -11.42
N ASP A 175 -14.14 41.16 -11.25
CA ASP A 175 -13.43 42.37 -10.79
C ASP A 175 -12.81 43.25 -11.91
N CYS A 176 -12.98 42.90 -13.18
CA CYS A 176 -12.35 43.61 -14.31
C CYS A 176 -13.23 44.68 -15.00
N SER A 177 -14.19 45.30 -14.30
CA SER A 177 -14.99 46.42 -14.82
C SER A 177 -15.01 47.64 -13.89
N GLY A 178 -13.89 48.38 -13.79
CA GLY A 178 -13.94 49.66 -13.08
C GLY A 178 -12.64 50.46 -12.95
N ARG A 179 -12.53 51.51 -13.79
CA ARG A 179 -11.86 52.82 -13.56
C ARG A 179 -10.32 52.97 -13.56
N ARG A 180 -9.93 53.79 -14.55
CA ARG A 180 -8.69 54.59 -14.79
C ARG A 180 -8.08 55.30 -13.56
N ARG A 181 -6.74 55.50 -13.59
CA ARG A 181 -6.10 56.83 -13.41
C ARG A 181 -4.67 56.96 -14.00
N ARG A 182 -4.43 58.14 -14.58
CA ARG A 182 -3.24 58.79 -15.22
C ARG A 182 -1.99 58.85 -14.31
N SER A 183 -0.75 58.60 -14.78
CA SER A 183 0.19 59.38 -15.64
C SER A 183 1.04 60.44 -14.92
N SER A 184 2.37 60.40 -15.09
CA SER A 184 3.20 61.60 -15.35
C SER A 184 4.58 61.29 -15.97
N VAL A 185 4.69 61.73 -17.21
CA VAL A 185 5.79 61.98 -18.17
C VAL A 185 6.94 62.86 -17.62
N VAL A 186 8.19 62.75 -18.16
CA VAL A 186 9.03 63.87 -18.70
C VAL A 186 10.12 63.36 -19.72
N PRO A 187 10.29 63.98 -20.92
CA PRO A 187 11.38 63.82 -21.92
C PRO A 187 12.25 65.13 -22.06
N PRO A 188 12.99 65.45 -23.16
CA PRO A 188 14.07 64.79 -23.92
C PRO A 188 15.37 65.68 -24.11
N ASN A 189 16.39 65.08 -24.75
CA ASN A 189 17.46 65.67 -25.59
C ASN A 189 18.59 66.55 -25.01
N GLU A 190 19.85 66.13 -25.28
CA GLU A 190 20.90 66.90 -25.97
C GLU A 190 22.01 65.94 -26.49
N LEU A 191 22.37 66.05 -27.78
CA LEU A 191 23.46 65.33 -28.49
C LEU A 191 24.69 66.26 -28.58
N PRO A 192 25.95 65.76 -28.63
CA PRO A 192 26.60 65.67 -29.96
C PRO A 192 27.71 64.59 -30.11
N GLY A 193 27.93 64.13 -31.35
CA GLY A 193 29.15 63.40 -31.74
C GLY A 193 28.96 62.37 -32.85
N ALA A 194 28.81 62.84 -34.10
CA ALA A 194 28.72 62.01 -35.30
C ALA A 194 30.06 61.31 -35.63
N GLY A 195 30.00 60.13 -36.26
CA GLY A 195 31.07 59.73 -37.19
C GLY A 195 31.59 58.30 -37.24
N ARG A 196 30.87 57.28 -36.74
CA ARG A 196 31.11 55.88 -37.17
C ARG A 196 29.78 55.18 -37.39
N GLU A 197 29.54 54.73 -38.61
CA GLU A 197 28.43 53.82 -38.90
C GLU A 197 28.71 52.52 -38.12
N LEU A 198 27.91 52.25 -37.10
CA LEU A 198 28.09 51.09 -36.23
C LEU A 198 27.41 49.90 -36.91
N GLU A 199 28.21 48.95 -37.37
CA GLU A 199 27.71 47.76 -38.06
C GLU A 199 27.17 46.73 -37.05
N PHE A 200 26.02 46.14 -37.39
CA PHE A 200 25.39 45.06 -36.62
C PHE A 200 26.32 43.85 -36.55
N ASP A 201 26.59 43.36 -35.33
CA ASP A 201 27.44 42.19 -35.16
C ASP A 201 26.59 40.93 -35.07
N SER A 202 26.54 40.16 -36.15
CA SER A 202 25.75 38.93 -36.26
C SER A 202 26.30 37.77 -35.43
N GLN A 203 27.46 37.94 -34.78
CA GLN A 203 27.99 36.95 -33.84
C GLN A 203 27.71 37.28 -32.37
N ASP A 204 27.16 38.47 -32.05
CA ASP A 204 26.66 38.75 -30.70
C ASP A 204 25.18 38.31 -30.61
N GLU A 205 24.94 37.21 -29.88
CA GLU A 205 23.61 36.62 -29.71
C GLU A 205 22.59 37.61 -29.11
N ASP A 206 23.04 38.55 -28.27
CA ASP A 206 22.17 39.55 -27.64
C ASP A 206 21.73 40.62 -28.65
N GLU A 207 22.63 41.06 -29.54
CA GLU A 207 22.26 41.98 -30.63
C GLU A 207 21.31 41.29 -31.62
N CYS A 208 21.49 39.98 -31.85
CA CYS A 208 20.61 39.19 -32.69
C CYS A 208 19.19 39.09 -32.13
N GLU A 209 19.01 38.82 -30.83
CA GLU A 209 17.68 38.82 -30.21
C GLU A 209 17.00 40.19 -30.28
N ASP A 210 17.72 41.29 -30.04
CA ASP A 210 17.16 42.64 -30.10
C ASP A 210 16.71 43.03 -31.52
N LEU A 211 17.40 42.54 -32.55
CA LEU A 211 17.01 42.73 -33.95
C LEU A 211 15.73 41.94 -34.26
N PHE A 212 15.61 40.72 -33.75
CA PHE A 212 14.40 39.89 -33.89
C PHE A 212 13.17 40.45 -33.17
N MET A 213 13.38 41.16 -32.05
CA MET A 213 12.31 41.84 -31.33
C MET A 213 11.97 43.23 -31.90
N GLY A 214 12.70 43.71 -32.92
CA GLY A 214 12.46 45.00 -33.57
C GLY A 214 12.86 46.23 -32.72
N VAL A 215 13.72 46.04 -31.73
CA VAL A 215 14.18 47.09 -30.78
C VAL A 215 15.67 47.41 -30.90
N TRP A 216 16.40 46.74 -31.81
CA TRP A 216 17.81 47.02 -32.04
C TRP A 216 18.04 48.44 -32.56
N THR A 217 18.97 49.15 -31.93
CA THR A 217 19.48 50.44 -32.41
C THR A 217 21.00 50.53 -32.21
N PRO A 218 21.72 51.25 -33.09
CA PRO A 218 23.17 51.42 -32.95
C PRO A 218 23.60 51.99 -31.60
N GLN A 219 22.79 52.88 -31.01
CA GLN A 219 23.08 53.47 -29.70
C GLN A 219 22.98 52.45 -28.55
N LEU A 220 22.07 51.49 -28.65
CA LEU A 220 21.91 50.43 -27.65
C LEU A 220 23.08 49.46 -27.68
N ALA A 221 23.53 49.09 -28.88
CA ALA A 221 24.69 48.22 -29.11
C ALA A 221 25.98 48.84 -28.54
N VAL A 222 26.25 50.13 -28.78
CA VAL A 222 27.43 50.84 -28.21
C VAL A 222 27.43 50.80 -26.69
N LYS A 223 26.27 51.08 -26.07
CA LYS A 223 26.15 51.15 -24.61
C LYS A 223 26.43 49.79 -23.96
N ARG A 224 26.02 48.68 -24.59
CA ARG A 224 26.32 47.33 -24.12
C ARG A 224 27.77 46.91 -24.36
N ARG A 225 28.33 47.20 -25.54
CA ARG A 225 29.75 46.92 -25.80
C ARG A 225 30.65 47.65 -24.79
N GLN A 226 30.33 48.90 -24.45
CA GLN A 226 31.04 49.66 -23.40
C GLN A 226 30.85 49.07 -21.98
N ALA A 227 29.67 48.51 -21.67
CA ALA A 227 29.43 47.81 -20.40
C ALA A 227 30.22 46.49 -20.28
N LYS A 228 30.34 45.72 -21.37
CA LYS A 228 31.16 44.49 -21.43
C LYS A 228 32.66 44.81 -21.23
N THR A 229 33.16 45.93 -21.77
CA THR A 229 34.57 46.36 -21.55
C THR A 229 34.84 46.76 -20.09
N PHE A 230 33.85 47.32 -19.39
CA PHE A 230 33.95 47.70 -17.97
C PHE A 230 33.98 46.47 -17.04
N GLU A 231 33.31 45.37 -17.39
CA GLU A 231 33.41 44.10 -16.66
C GLU A 231 34.81 43.48 -16.75
N VAL A 232 35.47 43.56 -17.90
CA VAL A 232 36.81 42.96 -18.11
C VAL A 232 37.88 43.69 -17.28
N GLU A 233 37.79 45.02 -17.14
CA GLU A 233 38.73 45.82 -16.31
C GLU A 233 38.54 45.62 -14.80
N VAL A 234 37.29 45.41 -14.35
CA VAL A 234 36.97 45.13 -12.93
C VAL A 234 37.43 43.71 -12.54
N VAL A 235 37.37 42.75 -13.47
CA VAL A 235 37.84 41.37 -13.27
C VAL A 235 39.38 41.28 -13.25
N ALA A 236 40.09 42.13 -13.99
CA ALA A 236 41.56 42.16 -14.02
C ALA A 236 42.18 42.69 -12.71
N LYS A 237 41.57 43.69 -12.06
CA LYS A 237 42.09 44.24 -10.78
C LYS A 237 41.77 43.40 -9.54
N ARG A 238 40.78 42.50 -9.60
CA ARG A 238 40.44 41.60 -8.47
C ARG A 238 41.33 40.36 -8.35
N LYS A 239 42.15 40.03 -9.34
CA LYS A 239 42.97 38.80 -9.35
C LYS A 239 44.27 38.86 -8.54
N PHE A 240 44.69 40.02 -8.03
CA PHE A 240 45.97 40.15 -7.30
C PHE A 240 45.87 40.25 -5.76
N LEU A 241 44.67 40.26 -5.17
CA LEU A 241 44.49 40.34 -3.71
C LEU A 241 43.78 39.13 -3.05
N ALA A 242 43.30 38.16 -3.84
CA ALA A 242 42.45 37.07 -3.34
C ALA A 242 43.17 35.72 -3.16
N VAL A 243 44.50 35.67 -3.19
CA VAL A 243 45.26 34.42 -2.98
C VAL A 243 45.60 34.19 -1.49
N ALA A 244 45.45 35.20 -0.62
CA ALA A 244 45.72 35.05 0.82
C ALA A 244 44.47 34.77 1.70
N ALA A 245 43.26 34.84 1.14
CA ALA A 245 42.00 34.62 1.89
C ALA A 245 41.23 33.34 1.50
N PHE A 246 41.75 32.55 0.55
CA PHE A 246 41.11 31.31 0.07
C PHE A 246 41.53 30.05 0.84
N GLY A 247 42.40 30.17 1.85
CA GLY A 247 42.78 29.06 2.72
C GLY A 247 41.81 28.77 3.89
N LEU A 248 40.77 29.59 4.09
CA LEU A 248 39.90 29.51 5.26
C LEU A 248 38.39 29.70 4.99
N LEU A 249 37.96 29.60 3.73
CA LEU A 249 36.54 29.63 3.35
C LEU A 249 36.07 28.35 2.62
N CYS A 250 36.89 27.30 2.60
CA CYS A 250 36.47 25.94 2.30
C CYS A 250 35.92 25.25 3.56
N SER A 251 34.86 25.79 4.16
CA SER A 251 34.02 25.09 5.15
C SER A 251 32.77 25.89 5.45
N ALA A 252 31.73 25.73 4.62
CA ALA A 252 30.32 25.80 5.02
C ALA A 252 29.39 25.55 3.82
N HIS A 253 29.60 24.49 3.04
CA HIS A 253 28.40 23.81 2.54
C HIS A 253 27.81 23.14 3.77
N ARG A 254 26.78 23.75 4.38
CA ARG A 254 25.95 23.00 5.33
C ARG A 254 25.43 21.81 4.51
N PRO A 255 25.76 20.56 4.86
CA PRO A 255 25.11 19.44 4.19
C PRO A 255 23.60 19.65 4.31
N PHE A 256 22.86 19.44 3.23
CA PHE A 256 21.40 19.48 3.28
C PHE A 256 20.97 18.51 4.39
N SER A 257 20.45 19.06 5.48
CA SER A 257 20.07 18.26 6.63
C SER A 257 18.69 17.68 6.35
N THR A 258 18.61 16.36 6.25
CA THR A 258 17.33 15.64 6.17
C THR A 258 16.49 15.82 7.45
N SER A 259 17.07 16.40 8.52
CA SER A 259 16.36 16.75 9.74
C SER A 259 15.22 17.76 9.55
N GLN A 260 15.20 18.49 8.43
CA GLN A 260 14.14 19.44 8.08
C GLN A 260 13.09 18.86 7.13
N LEU A 261 13.31 17.64 6.60
CA LEU A 261 12.32 16.96 5.77
C LEU A 261 11.27 16.31 6.65
N ILE A 262 10.01 16.36 6.20
CA ILE A 262 8.95 15.54 6.79
C ILE A 262 9.36 14.08 6.59
N LYS A 263 9.32 13.31 7.68
CA LYS A 263 9.61 11.89 7.70
C LYS A 263 8.50 11.17 8.44
N ASP A 264 8.30 9.92 8.07
CA ASP A 264 7.45 9.03 8.85
C ASP A 264 8.03 8.90 10.27
N PRO A 265 7.30 9.27 11.32
CA PRO A 265 7.76 9.10 12.69
C PRO A 265 7.89 7.62 13.08
N GLY A 266 7.25 6.71 12.35
CA GLY A 266 7.19 5.28 12.66
C GLY A 266 6.24 4.93 13.82
N VAL A 267 5.83 5.93 14.59
CA VAL A 267 4.91 5.81 15.73
C VAL A 267 3.80 6.87 15.63
N TYR A 268 2.58 6.50 16.04
CA TYR A 268 1.41 7.39 16.06
C TYR A 268 0.41 6.94 17.13
N GLY A 269 -0.33 7.89 17.71
CA GLY A 269 -1.41 7.58 18.65
C GLY A 269 -0.95 7.39 20.10
N PRO A 270 -1.77 6.76 20.95
CA PRO A 270 -1.42 6.49 22.35
C PRO A 270 -0.28 5.47 22.46
N PRO A 271 0.54 5.53 23.54
CA PRO A 271 1.60 4.55 23.74
C PRO A 271 1.03 3.15 23.98
N ILE A 272 1.82 2.13 23.64
CA ILE A 272 1.51 0.73 23.94
C ILE A 272 2.25 0.28 25.20
N GLU A 273 1.59 -0.55 26.02
CA GLU A 273 2.12 -1.12 27.25
C GLU A 273 2.24 -2.64 27.09
N LEU A 274 3.39 -3.22 27.43
CA LEU A 274 3.58 -4.67 27.41
C LEU A 274 2.80 -5.32 28.57
N VAL A 275 2.04 -6.36 28.26
CA VAL A 275 1.22 -7.11 29.22
C VAL A 275 1.77 -8.51 29.47
N HIS A 276 2.12 -9.24 28.40
CA HIS A 276 2.57 -10.62 28.49
C HIS A 276 3.55 -10.98 27.37
N LEU A 277 4.46 -11.91 27.62
CA LEU A 277 5.43 -12.45 26.67
C LEU A 277 5.33 -13.98 26.61
N TYR A 278 5.11 -14.51 25.40
CA TYR A 278 5.01 -15.95 25.16
C TYR A 278 6.34 -16.52 24.72
N TYR A 279 6.84 -17.50 25.46
CA TYR A 279 8.12 -18.18 25.17
C TYR A 279 7.96 -19.62 24.66
N ASP A 280 6.77 -20.21 24.80
CA ASP A 280 6.52 -21.62 24.46
C ASP A 280 5.66 -21.81 23.20
N GLU A 281 4.33 -21.85 23.31
CA GLU A 281 3.41 -22.07 22.18
C GLU A 281 3.16 -20.76 21.39
N PHE A 282 2.73 -20.90 20.12
CA PHE A 282 2.40 -19.74 19.27
C PHE A 282 0.96 -19.27 19.55
N PRO A 283 0.77 -18.03 20.03
CA PRO A 283 -0.56 -17.53 20.42
C PRO A 283 -1.30 -16.89 19.23
N THR A 284 -2.63 -16.92 19.26
CA THR A 284 -3.47 -16.06 18.41
C THR A 284 -4.34 -15.13 19.24
N GLY A 285 -5.09 -15.68 20.20
CA GLY A 285 -6.07 -14.93 20.98
C GLY A 285 -5.59 -14.25 22.25
N ILE A 286 -6.33 -13.20 22.64
CA ILE A 286 -6.34 -12.61 23.98
C ILE A 286 -7.78 -12.32 24.40
N ALA A 287 -8.14 -12.67 25.63
CA ALA A 287 -9.43 -12.36 26.22
C ALA A 287 -9.26 -11.82 27.64
N VAL A 288 -9.96 -10.73 27.95
CA VAL A 288 -9.86 -10.05 29.26
C VAL A 288 -11.19 -10.12 30.00
N SER A 289 -11.14 -10.63 31.23
CA SER A 289 -12.28 -10.66 32.15
C SER A 289 -12.47 -9.34 32.90
N SER A 290 -13.64 -9.13 33.47
CA SER A 290 -13.96 -7.95 34.30
C SER A 290 -13.09 -7.85 35.56
N THR A 291 -12.53 -8.97 36.00
CA THR A 291 -11.63 -9.06 37.16
C THR A 291 -10.14 -8.90 36.81
N GLY A 292 -9.82 -8.73 35.52
CA GLY A 292 -8.44 -8.58 35.03
C GLY A 292 -7.71 -9.90 34.75
N ARG A 293 -8.37 -11.05 34.88
CA ARG A 293 -7.82 -12.33 34.37
C ARG A 293 -7.71 -12.30 32.86
N LEU A 294 -6.61 -12.86 32.35
CA LEU A 294 -6.23 -12.88 30.94
C LEU A 294 -6.17 -14.32 30.45
N PHE A 295 -6.67 -14.56 29.24
CA PHE A 295 -6.66 -15.88 28.61
C PHE A 295 -6.22 -15.80 27.17
N SER A 296 -5.58 -16.86 26.70
CA SER A 296 -5.13 -16.99 25.32
C SER A 296 -5.37 -18.39 24.79
N ASN A 297 -5.31 -18.49 23.46
CA ASN A 297 -5.43 -19.76 22.77
C ASN A 297 -4.28 -19.97 21.77
N TYR A 298 -4.02 -21.24 21.48
CA TYR A 298 -2.89 -21.76 20.71
C TYR A 298 -3.45 -22.74 19.68
N PRO A 299 -3.68 -22.30 18.44
CA PRO A 299 -4.34 -23.12 17.45
C PRO A 299 -3.35 -24.04 16.74
N GLY A 300 -3.40 -25.33 17.06
CA GLY A 300 -2.69 -26.37 16.31
C GLY A 300 -3.03 -26.41 14.81
N GLY A 301 -4.13 -25.77 14.39
CA GLY A 301 -4.50 -25.61 12.99
C GLY A 301 -3.64 -24.61 12.19
N LEU A 302 -2.94 -23.68 12.86
CA LEU A 302 -2.02 -22.73 12.22
C LEU A 302 -0.56 -23.08 12.49
N ASN A 303 -0.26 -23.78 13.59
CA ASN A 303 1.09 -24.20 13.93
C ASN A 303 1.13 -25.67 14.38
N SER A 304 1.84 -26.52 13.63
CA SER A 304 1.97 -27.94 13.96
C SER A 304 2.71 -28.21 15.28
N ASN A 305 3.50 -27.26 15.79
CA ASN A 305 4.18 -27.40 17.08
C ASN A 305 3.22 -27.29 18.28
N ASP A 306 2.04 -26.69 18.07
CA ASP A 306 1.00 -26.54 19.08
C ASP A 306 0.00 -27.71 19.03
N THR A 307 0.10 -28.62 18.05
CA THR A 307 -0.75 -29.81 17.98
C THR A 307 -0.47 -30.75 19.14
N ASN A 308 -1.48 -31.00 19.98
CA ASN A 308 -1.42 -32.03 21.01
C ASN A 308 -1.38 -33.44 20.38
N ASN A 309 -0.37 -34.23 20.75
CA ASN A 309 -0.19 -35.62 20.28
C ASN A 309 -0.47 -36.69 21.34
N GLY A 310 -1.07 -36.31 22.47
CA GLY A 310 -1.40 -37.15 23.62
C GLY A 310 -0.23 -37.41 24.57
N SER A 311 0.94 -36.80 24.35
CA SER A 311 2.13 -37.02 25.17
C SER A 311 3.09 -35.84 25.27
N ASN A 312 2.92 -34.80 24.45
CA ASN A 312 3.79 -33.62 24.39
C ASN A 312 3.40 -32.52 25.38
N GLY A 313 2.27 -32.66 26.10
CA GLY A 313 1.80 -31.67 27.07
C GLY A 313 1.34 -30.34 26.45
N ARG A 314 1.11 -30.32 25.14
CA ARG A 314 0.58 -29.14 24.43
C ARG A 314 -0.87 -28.90 24.81
N TYR A 315 -1.27 -27.64 24.91
CA TYR A 315 -2.63 -27.22 25.21
C TYR A 315 -3.08 -26.18 24.20
N THR A 316 -4.39 -25.96 24.11
CA THR A 316 -4.93 -25.01 23.13
C THR A 316 -5.61 -23.82 23.81
N ILE A 317 -5.88 -23.89 25.12
CA ILE A 317 -6.38 -22.77 25.93
C ILE A 317 -5.57 -22.64 27.22
N ALA A 318 -5.16 -21.42 27.55
CA ALA A 318 -4.48 -21.12 28.81
C ALA A 318 -4.97 -19.82 29.47
N GLU A 319 -4.83 -19.79 30.78
CA GLU A 319 -4.86 -18.56 31.58
C GLU A 319 -3.43 -18.01 31.71
N LEU A 320 -3.25 -16.71 31.51
CA LEU A 320 -1.97 -16.02 31.69
C LEU A 320 -1.84 -15.63 33.16
N VAL A 321 -1.09 -16.41 33.93
CA VAL A 321 -0.99 -16.28 35.39
C VAL A 321 0.13 -15.33 35.83
N SER A 322 1.04 -14.98 34.92
CA SER A 322 2.08 -13.98 35.11
C SER A 322 2.39 -13.29 33.78
N ASN A 323 3.37 -12.38 33.75
CA ASN A 323 3.80 -11.74 32.50
C ASN A 323 4.51 -12.69 31.51
N THR A 324 4.85 -13.91 31.92
CA THR A 324 5.61 -14.87 31.09
C THR A 324 5.23 -16.33 31.37
N THR A 325 4.09 -16.58 32.01
CA THR A 325 3.68 -17.92 32.41
C THR A 325 2.20 -18.15 32.16
N GLU A 326 1.93 -19.28 31.55
CA GLU A 326 0.64 -19.71 31.08
C GLU A 326 0.28 -21.06 31.72
N LYS A 327 -1.01 -21.27 31.98
CA LYS A 327 -1.51 -22.50 32.59
C LYS A 327 -2.70 -23.04 31.81
N PRO A 328 -2.74 -24.34 31.46
CA PRO A 328 -3.88 -24.94 30.77
C PRO A 328 -5.20 -24.63 31.47
N TYR A 329 -6.17 -24.14 30.70
CA TYR A 329 -7.46 -23.69 31.19
C TYR A 329 -8.61 -24.35 30.42
N PRO A 330 -9.75 -24.69 31.08
CA PRO A 330 -10.00 -24.65 32.53
C PRO A 330 -9.23 -25.71 33.33
N SER A 331 -8.69 -26.72 32.65
CA SER A 331 -7.82 -27.73 33.24
C SER A 331 -6.89 -28.33 32.18
N ALA A 332 -5.84 -29.04 32.62
CA ALA A 332 -5.01 -29.82 31.72
C ALA A 332 -5.80 -30.97 31.05
N ALA A 333 -6.76 -31.58 31.76
CA ALA A 333 -7.48 -32.75 31.28
C ALA A 333 -8.28 -32.49 29.99
N ILE A 334 -9.01 -31.37 29.90
CA ILE A 334 -9.77 -31.03 28.69
C ILE A 334 -8.88 -30.66 27.51
N ASN A 335 -7.66 -30.19 27.76
CA ASN A 335 -6.68 -29.86 26.72
C ASN A 335 -5.91 -31.10 26.20
N ASP A 336 -6.11 -32.27 26.82
CA ASP A 336 -5.35 -33.49 26.52
C ASP A 336 -6.26 -34.62 25.99
N PRO A 337 -6.71 -34.53 24.72
CA PRO A 337 -7.58 -35.54 24.12
C PRO A 337 -6.92 -36.93 24.10
N PRO A 338 -7.66 -38.02 24.38
CA PRO A 338 -7.11 -39.36 24.37
C PRO A 338 -6.51 -39.76 23.02
N GLY A 339 -5.21 -40.04 22.99
CA GLY A 339 -4.47 -40.36 21.76
C GLY A 339 -4.07 -39.14 20.93
N GLY A 340 -4.31 -37.92 21.43
CA GLY A 340 -4.00 -36.66 20.77
C GLY A 340 -5.15 -36.08 19.94
N ALA A 341 -4.89 -34.91 19.35
CA ALA A 341 -5.88 -34.14 18.59
C ALA A 341 -6.12 -34.66 17.17
N ILE A 342 -5.33 -35.63 16.69
CA ILE A 342 -5.45 -36.23 15.35
C ILE A 342 -5.90 -37.68 15.45
N ASN A 343 -6.93 -38.02 14.70
CA ASN A 343 -7.34 -39.40 14.48
C ASN A 343 -6.61 -39.99 13.27
N TYR A 344 -5.61 -40.83 13.55
CA TYR A 344 -4.86 -41.56 12.52
C TYR A 344 -5.54 -42.86 12.05
N THR A 345 -6.70 -43.23 12.60
CA THR A 345 -7.42 -44.45 12.17
C THR A 345 -8.24 -44.22 10.90
N THR A 346 -8.41 -42.98 10.45
CA THR A 346 -9.09 -42.63 9.20
C THR A 346 -8.08 -42.42 8.07
N TYR A 347 -8.53 -42.57 6.81
CA TYR A 347 -7.72 -42.23 5.64
C TYR A 347 -8.51 -41.34 4.66
N PRO A 348 -8.10 -40.08 4.44
CA PRO A 348 -6.97 -39.40 5.11
C PRO A 348 -7.21 -39.20 6.63
N PRO A 349 -6.16 -38.93 7.43
CA PRO A 349 -6.30 -38.57 8.85
C PRO A 349 -7.23 -37.37 9.04
N SER A 350 -7.97 -37.35 10.15
CA SER A 350 -8.88 -36.27 10.52
C SER A 350 -8.58 -35.73 11.92
N GLY A 351 -9.15 -34.58 12.28
CA GLY A 351 -9.16 -34.11 13.66
C GLY A 351 -9.97 -35.06 14.52
N ALA A 352 -9.56 -35.24 15.79
CA ALA A 352 -10.27 -36.11 16.70
C ALA A 352 -11.68 -35.56 16.98
N GLY A 353 -12.70 -36.42 16.88
CA GLY A 353 -14.11 -36.04 17.01
C GLY A 353 -14.62 -35.98 18.46
N TYR A 354 -13.76 -35.65 19.43
CA TYR A 354 -14.15 -35.64 20.84
C TYR A 354 -14.90 -34.35 21.20
N SER A 355 -16.14 -34.49 21.69
CA SER A 355 -16.96 -33.36 22.15
C SER A 355 -16.51 -32.80 23.50
N ASP A 356 -15.86 -33.63 24.32
CA ASP A 356 -15.56 -33.32 25.72
C ASP A 356 -14.10 -32.86 25.93
N TYR A 357 -13.34 -32.75 24.84
CA TYR A 357 -11.95 -32.32 24.81
C TYR A 357 -11.76 -31.20 23.78
N PHE A 358 -10.82 -30.30 24.03
CA PHE A 358 -10.38 -29.37 23.01
C PHE A 358 -9.48 -30.07 22.00
N ILE A 359 -9.67 -29.73 20.73
CA ILE A 359 -8.96 -30.33 19.60
C ILE A 359 -8.02 -29.30 18.98
N GLY A 360 -8.57 -28.20 18.48
CA GLY A 360 -7.82 -27.09 17.87
C GLY A 360 -8.59 -25.79 18.05
N SER A 361 -8.49 -25.22 19.25
CA SER A 361 -9.22 -24.00 19.62
C SER A 361 -8.58 -22.77 18.98
N GLN A 362 -9.42 -22.03 18.26
CA GLN A 362 -8.99 -20.87 17.47
C GLN A 362 -9.33 -19.54 18.15
N SER A 363 -10.34 -19.51 19.02
CA SER A 363 -10.72 -18.29 19.73
C SER A 363 -11.20 -18.57 21.15
N ILE A 364 -10.88 -17.65 22.05
CA ILE A 364 -11.48 -17.52 23.37
C ILE A 364 -11.97 -16.08 23.55
N VAL A 365 -13.21 -15.91 24.02
CA VAL A 365 -13.84 -14.60 24.20
C VAL A 365 -14.55 -14.56 25.55
N ILE A 366 -14.44 -13.43 26.25
CA ILE A 366 -15.22 -13.19 27.47
C ILE A 366 -16.48 -12.40 27.12
N ASP A 367 -17.65 -12.93 27.43
CA ASP A 367 -18.93 -12.29 27.13
C ASP A 367 -19.35 -11.20 28.15
N ALA A 368 -20.52 -10.58 27.93
CA ALA A 368 -21.05 -9.50 28.78
C ALA A 368 -21.47 -9.94 30.21
N LEU A 369 -21.52 -11.25 30.48
CA LEU A 369 -21.78 -11.83 31.80
C LEU A 369 -20.50 -12.33 32.49
N ASP A 370 -19.34 -11.99 31.94
CA ASP A 370 -18.02 -12.41 32.44
C ASP A 370 -17.83 -13.93 32.43
N ARG A 371 -18.29 -14.58 31.36
CA ARG A 371 -18.10 -16.01 31.08
C ARG A 371 -17.12 -16.17 29.92
N ALA A 372 -16.26 -17.18 29.98
CA ALA A 372 -15.40 -17.51 28.85
C ALA A 372 -16.13 -18.43 27.87
N TRP A 373 -15.94 -18.19 26.58
CA TRP A 373 -16.40 -19.06 25.51
C TRP A 373 -15.22 -19.41 24.61
N VAL A 374 -15.03 -20.71 24.37
CA VAL A 374 -13.98 -21.24 23.51
C VAL A 374 -14.62 -21.76 22.22
N LEU A 375 -14.12 -21.27 21.09
CA LEU A 375 -14.48 -21.75 19.76
C LEU A 375 -13.41 -22.73 19.28
N ASP A 376 -13.81 -23.99 19.11
CA ASP A 376 -12.96 -25.07 18.65
C ASP A 376 -13.28 -25.40 17.19
N THR A 377 -12.24 -25.41 16.36
CA THR A 377 -12.36 -25.73 14.92
C THR A 377 -12.49 -27.23 14.68
N GLY A 378 -12.05 -28.06 15.63
CA GLY A 378 -11.87 -29.49 15.40
C GLY A 378 -10.73 -29.82 14.43
N ARG A 379 -9.89 -28.86 14.06
CA ARG A 379 -8.83 -29.00 13.04
C ARG A 379 -7.46 -28.65 13.60
N VAL A 380 -6.48 -29.47 13.26
CA VAL A 380 -5.08 -29.30 13.65
C VAL A 380 -4.15 -29.70 12.50
N GLN A 381 -2.88 -29.32 12.55
CA GLN A 381 -1.89 -29.73 11.58
C GLN A 381 -1.17 -31.00 12.03
N THR A 382 -0.96 -31.90 11.08
CA THR A 382 0.02 -32.99 11.23
C THR A 382 1.44 -32.45 11.45
N PRO A 383 2.41 -33.26 11.92
CA PRO A 383 3.80 -32.83 12.06
C PRO A 383 4.43 -32.25 10.78
N ASN A 384 3.91 -32.61 9.60
CA ASN A 384 4.35 -32.10 8.31
C ASN A 384 3.63 -30.81 7.88
N GLY A 385 2.85 -30.17 8.76
CA GLY A 385 2.13 -28.93 8.46
C GLY A 385 0.87 -29.11 7.61
N THR A 386 0.40 -30.35 7.39
CA THR A 386 -0.87 -30.58 6.67
C THR A 386 -2.04 -30.44 7.63
N LEU A 387 -2.92 -29.47 7.39
CA LEU A 387 -4.16 -29.26 8.12
C LEU A 387 -5.16 -30.37 7.80
N VAL A 388 -5.61 -31.10 8.83
CA VAL A 388 -6.60 -32.19 8.65
C VAL A 388 -8.03 -31.66 8.66
N GLY A 389 -8.94 -32.43 8.05
CA GLY A 389 -10.38 -32.12 8.10
C GLY A 389 -10.96 -32.42 9.48
N ALA A 390 -11.96 -31.65 9.91
CA ALA A 390 -12.66 -31.86 11.16
C ALA A 390 -13.56 -33.10 11.10
N SER A 391 -13.72 -33.76 12.26
CA SER A 391 -14.73 -34.80 12.47
C SER A 391 -15.88 -34.24 13.30
N TYR A 392 -17.10 -34.77 13.14
CA TYR A 392 -18.23 -34.42 14.01
C TYR A 392 -17.85 -34.61 15.50
N GLY A 393 -18.27 -33.68 16.36
CA GLY A 393 -17.84 -33.57 17.75
C GLY A 393 -16.62 -32.66 17.96
N GLY A 394 -15.77 -32.48 16.94
CA GLY A 394 -14.63 -31.56 16.96
C GLY A 394 -15.06 -30.09 16.96
N PRO A 395 -15.71 -29.60 15.90
CA PRO A 395 -16.19 -28.22 15.82
C PRO A 395 -17.28 -27.93 16.85
N LYS A 396 -17.00 -27.02 17.78
CA LYS A 396 -17.91 -26.74 18.91
C LYS A 396 -17.64 -25.38 19.55
N LEU A 397 -18.64 -24.90 20.28
CA LEU A 397 -18.57 -23.73 21.14
C LEU A 397 -18.75 -24.18 22.59
N VAL A 398 -17.76 -23.90 23.44
CA VAL A 398 -17.71 -24.37 24.84
C VAL A 398 -17.72 -23.18 25.79
N GLY A 399 -18.77 -23.03 26.58
CA GLY A 399 -18.81 -22.01 27.64
C GLY A 399 -18.16 -22.50 28.93
N ILE A 400 -17.55 -21.59 29.69
CA ILE A 400 -16.82 -21.86 30.92
C ILE A 400 -17.12 -20.77 31.94
N ASN A 401 -17.44 -21.19 33.16
CA ASN A 401 -17.74 -20.27 34.25
C ASN A 401 -16.42 -19.83 34.87
N LEU A 402 -16.11 -18.54 34.78
CA LEU A 402 -14.87 -18.02 35.32
C LEU A 402 -14.77 -18.13 36.85
N SER A 403 -15.89 -18.17 37.58
CA SER A 403 -15.88 -18.20 39.05
C SER A 403 -15.41 -19.53 39.64
N ASN A 404 -15.65 -20.65 38.95
CA ASN A 404 -15.39 -22.00 39.45
C ASN A 404 -14.77 -22.93 38.39
N ASN A 405 -14.45 -22.41 37.21
CA ASN A 405 -13.86 -23.10 36.07
C ASN A 405 -14.68 -24.31 35.55
N THR A 406 -16.00 -24.35 35.80
CA THR A 406 -16.88 -25.41 35.28
C THR A 406 -17.38 -25.09 33.88
N ILE A 407 -17.45 -26.11 33.01
CA ILE A 407 -17.93 -26.00 31.63
C ILE A 407 -19.47 -25.96 31.59
N PHE A 408 -20.04 -25.07 30.76
CA PHE A 408 -21.47 -24.94 30.48
C PHE A 408 -21.76 -23.98 29.29
N PRO A 409 -22.75 -24.27 28.44
CA PRO A 409 -22.94 -25.55 27.73
C PRO A 409 -21.84 -25.79 26.68
N THR A 410 -21.77 -27.02 26.16
CA THR A 410 -21.03 -27.35 24.94
C THR A 410 -22.02 -27.48 23.78
N ILE A 411 -21.89 -26.63 22.76
CA ILE A 411 -22.70 -26.64 21.54
C ILE A 411 -21.87 -27.25 20.42
N VAL A 412 -22.18 -28.48 20.02
CA VAL A 412 -21.52 -29.17 18.90
C VAL A 412 -22.21 -28.78 17.59
N PHE A 413 -21.43 -28.32 16.61
CA PHE A 413 -22.01 -27.89 15.35
C PHE A 413 -22.35 -29.08 14.43
N PRO A 414 -23.54 -29.09 13.79
CA PRO A 414 -23.86 -30.10 12.80
C PRO A 414 -22.97 -29.93 11.56
N THR A 415 -22.73 -31.02 10.83
CA THR A 415 -21.88 -31.02 9.63
C THR A 415 -22.45 -30.22 8.45
N THR A 416 -23.70 -29.76 8.57
CA THR A 416 -24.36 -28.84 7.65
C THR A 416 -24.04 -27.37 7.94
N VAL A 417 -23.45 -27.07 9.11
CA VAL A 417 -23.08 -25.72 9.55
C VAL A 417 -21.57 -25.58 9.66
N ALA A 418 -20.90 -26.56 10.27
CA ALA A 418 -19.44 -26.66 10.28
C ALA A 418 -19.03 -27.83 9.39
N PHE A 419 -18.58 -27.53 8.18
CA PHE A 419 -18.09 -28.56 7.26
C PHE A 419 -16.74 -29.11 7.74
N ALA A 420 -16.34 -30.27 7.21
CA ALA A 420 -15.04 -30.86 7.54
C ALA A 420 -13.84 -29.94 7.19
N ASP A 421 -14.01 -29.04 6.23
CA ASP A 421 -13.03 -28.04 5.79
C ASP A 421 -13.36 -26.61 6.26
N SER A 422 -14.38 -26.41 7.10
CA SER A 422 -14.60 -25.13 7.77
C SER A 422 -13.44 -24.80 8.70
N TYR A 423 -13.17 -23.52 8.92
CA TYR A 423 -12.22 -23.05 9.92
C TYR A 423 -12.87 -21.91 10.70
N LEU A 424 -13.56 -22.27 11.78
CA LEU A 424 -14.33 -21.31 12.58
C LEU A 424 -13.35 -20.42 13.36
N ASN A 425 -13.29 -19.12 13.01
CA ASN A 425 -12.23 -18.25 13.51
C ASN A 425 -12.64 -17.43 14.72
N ASP A 426 -13.45 -16.38 14.51
CA ASP A 426 -13.81 -15.43 15.56
C ASP A 426 -15.30 -15.50 15.91
N VAL A 427 -15.66 -15.04 17.11
CA VAL A 427 -17.03 -15.10 17.66
C VAL A 427 -17.40 -13.86 18.47
N ARG A 428 -18.60 -13.30 18.25
CA ARG A 428 -19.17 -12.22 19.08
C ARG A 428 -20.56 -12.58 19.60
N PHE A 429 -20.87 -12.10 20.79
CA PHE A 429 -22.06 -12.48 21.55
C PHE A 429 -22.98 -11.29 21.77
N ASP A 430 -24.28 -11.53 21.61
CA ASP A 430 -25.35 -10.62 22.01
C ASP A 430 -26.31 -11.35 22.95
N LEU A 431 -26.28 -10.99 24.23
CA LEU A 431 -27.05 -11.67 25.28
C LEU A 431 -28.38 -10.98 25.60
N ARG A 432 -28.77 -9.97 24.81
CA ARG A 432 -30.07 -9.29 25.01
C ARG A 432 -31.21 -10.32 24.89
N PRO A 433 -32.21 -10.30 25.77
CA PRO A 433 -33.18 -11.40 25.94
C PRO A 433 -34.12 -11.62 24.75
N ASN A 434 -34.24 -10.65 23.84
CA ASN A 434 -35.16 -10.71 22.70
C ASN A 434 -34.44 -11.03 21.38
N MET A 435 -33.18 -11.49 21.41
CA MET A 435 -32.43 -11.77 20.19
C MET A 435 -32.89 -13.05 19.50
N THR A 436 -33.16 -14.10 20.25
CA THR A 436 -33.61 -15.39 19.72
C THR A 436 -34.79 -15.93 20.51
N ALA A 437 -35.42 -17.00 20.01
CA ALA A 437 -36.60 -17.59 20.66
C ALA A 437 -36.30 -18.15 22.06
N SER A 438 -35.07 -18.57 22.33
CA SER A 438 -34.68 -19.10 23.65
C SER A 438 -34.48 -18.03 24.72
N GLY A 439 -34.24 -16.79 24.31
CA GLY A 439 -33.89 -15.68 25.19
C GLY A 439 -32.58 -15.87 25.99
N LYS A 440 -31.68 -16.76 25.54
CA LYS A 440 -30.36 -16.99 26.17
C LYS A 440 -29.20 -16.30 25.44
N GLY A 441 -29.51 -15.55 24.39
CA GLY A 441 -28.54 -14.82 23.57
C GLY A 441 -28.17 -15.57 22.29
N VAL A 442 -27.38 -14.89 21.46
CA VAL A 442 -26.92 -15.35 20.16
C VAL A 442 -25.41 -15.17 20.03
N ALA A 443 -24.77 -16.07 19.28
CA ALA A 443 -23.39 -15.90 18.83
C ALA A 443 -23.33 -15.78 17.30
N TYR A 444 -22.41 -14.94 16.82
CA TYR A 444 -22.07 -14.77 15.41
C TYR A 444 -20.63 -15.22 15.20
N ILE A 445 -20.39 -16.11 14.24
CA ILE A 445 -19.10 -16.76 14.00
C ILE A 445 -18.69 -16.59 12.54
N THR A 446 -17.40 -16.40 12.29
CA THR A 446 -16.82 -16.38 10.94
C THR A 446 -16.18 -17.71 10.57
N ASP A 447 -16.26 -18.07 9.28
CA ASP A 447 -15.55 -19.22 8.70
C ASP A 447 -14.44 -18.71 7.77
N SER A 448 -13.19 -18.71 8.26
CA SER A 448 -12.02 -18.18 7.57
C SER A 448 -11.32 -19.20 6.67
N SER A 449 -11.91 -20.40 6.51
CA SER A 449 -11.35 -21.53 5.74
C SER A 449 -10.70 -21.13 4.42
N VAL A 450 -9.48 -21.62 4.19
CA VAL A 450 -8.72 -21.37 2.97
C VAL A 450 -9.24 -22.19 1.78
N GLU A 451 -10.12 -23.16 2.04
CA GLU A 451 -10.81 -23.98 1.05
C GLU A 451 -11.93 -23.23 0.31
N GLY A 452 -12.35 -22.07 0.82
CA GLY A 452 -13.22 -21.12 0.12
C GLY A 452 -14.73 -21.27 0.39
N ARG A 453 -15.13 -22.19 1.29
CA ARG A 453 -16.50 -22.29 1.81
C ARG A 453 -16.71 -21.36 3.00
N ASN A 454 -16.38 -20.08 2.80
CA ASN A 454 -16.50 -19.05 3.83
C ASN A 454 -17.96 -18.61 4.00
N GLY A 455 -18.31 -18.21 5.21
CA GLY A 455 -19.66 -17.79 5.55
C GLY A 455 -19.73 -17.18 6.95
N LEU A 456 -20.90 -16.67 7.30
CA LEU A 456 -21.23 -16.24 8.64
C LEU A 456 -22.18 -17.26 9.27
N ILE A 457 -21.94 -17.63 10.53
CA ILE A 457 -22.75 -18.60 11.26
C ILE A 457 -23.44 -17.88 12.42
N THR A 458 -24.73 -18.14 12.59
CA THR A 458 -25.52 -17.68 13.74
C THR A 458 -25.84 -18.87 14.63
N VAL A 459 -25.76 -18.70 15.96
CA VAL A 459 -26.02 -19.75 16.95
C VAL A 459 -26.94 -19.21 18.04
N ASP A 460 -28.08 -19.87 18.28
CA ASP A 460 -28.89 -19.64 19.48
C ASP A 460 -28.23 -20.34 20.69
N LEU A 461 -27.81 -19.57 21.69
CA LEU A 461 -27.05 -20.09 22.84
C LEU A 461 -27.89 -20.94 23.80
N GLY A 462 -29.22 -20.86 23.73
CA GLY A 462 -30.15 -21.59 24.59
C GLY A 462 -30.57 -22.92 24.01
N THR A 463 -30.82 -22.98 22.69
CA THR A 463 -31.19 -24.23 22.01
C THR A 463 -29.99 -24.98 21.42
N GLY A 464 -28.90 -24.27 21.13
CA GLY A 464 -27.78 -24.78 20.35
C GLY A 464 -28.05 -24.89 18.85
N GLU A 465 -29.21 -24.41 18.38
CA GLU A 465 -29.52 -24.36 16.94
C GLU A 465 -28.58 -23.36 16.24
N SER A 466 -28.10 -23.74 15.06
CA SER A 466 -27.15 -22.94 14.29
C SER A 466 -27.43 -23.04 12.79
N TRP A 467 -27.16 -21.97 12.05
CA TRP A 467 -27.33 -21.90 10.60
C TRP A 467 -26.29 -20.97 9.97
N ARG A 468 -26.13 -21.07 8.64
CA ARG A 468 -25.16 -20.31 7.84
C ARG A 468 -25.85 -19.26 6.99
N HIS A 469 -25.15 -18.15 6.78
CA HIS A 469 -25.48 -17.10 5.84
C HIS A 469 -24.28 -16.72 4.99
N LEU A 470 -24.56 -16.17 3.80
CA LEU A 470 -23.55 -15.67 2.87
C LEU A 470 -22.56 -16.75 2.42
N ASP A 471 -22.97 -18.01 2.39
CA ASP A 471 -22.08 -19.14 2.12
C ASP A 471 -21.50 -19.03 0.69
N GLY A 472 -20.19 -18.76 0.62
CA GLY A 472 -19.46 -18.52 -0.62
C GLY A 472 -19.73 -17.15 -1.29
N HIS A 473 -20.39 -16.21 -0.61
CA HIS A 473 -20.64 -14.86 -1.12
C HIS A 473 -19.31 -14.08 -1.27
N PRO A 474 -19.15 -13.21 -2.29
CA PRO A 474 -17.89 -12.46 -2.50
C PRO A 474 -17.42 -11.64 -1.29
N SER A 475 -18.33 -11.13 -0.44
CA SER A 475 -17.97 -10.34 0.74
C SER A 475 -17.36 -11.14 1.89
N VAL A 476 -17.48 -12.47 1.89
CA VAL A 476 -16.89 -13.34 2.92
C VAL A 476 -15.71 -14.15 2.38
N ARG A 477 -15.40 -13.99 1.09
CA ARG A 477 -14.31 -14.69 0.42
C ARG A 477 -13.08 -13.79 0.27
N PRO A 478 -11.87 -14.35 0.23
CA PRO A 478 -10.68 -13.58 -0.11
C PRO A 478 -10.84 -12.95 -1.49
N GLU A 479 -10.26 -11.76 -1.66
CA GLU A 479 -10.13 -11.12 -2.96
C GLU A 479 -9.24 -11.97 -3.87
N GLN A 480 -9.59 -12.02 -5.16
CA GLN A 480 -8.84 -12.81 -6.12
C GLN A 480 -7.41 -12.27 -6.26
N GLN A 481 -6.43 -13.16 -6.10
CA GLN A 481 -5.00 -12.84 -6.22
C GLN A 481 -4.52 -11.76 -5.23
N TYR A 482 -5.13 -11.72 -4.05
CA TYR A 482 -4.77 -10.77 -3.02
C TYR A 482 -3.33 -10.92 -2.53
N LEU A 483 -2.61 -9.80 -2.48
CA LEU A 483 -1.32 -9.66 -1.83
C LEU A 483 -1.40 -8.53 -0.81
N SER A 484 -0.91 -8.81 0.39
CA SER A 484 -0.56 -7.79 1.37
C SER A 484 0.93 -7.52 1.37
N TYR A 485 1.31 -6.35 1.85
CA TYR A 485 2.68 -5.89 1.89
C TYR A 485 3.10 -5.61 3.33
N GLN A 486 3.91 -6.51 3.90
CA GLN A 486 4.52 -6.26 5.20
C GLN A 486 5.89 -5.61 5.01
N TRP A 487 6.06 -4.40 5.54
CA TRP A 487 7.31 -3.63 5.43
C TRP A 487 7.80 -3.46 3.98
N GLY A 488 6.84 -3.36 3.05
CA GLY A 488 7.11 -3.27 1.61
C GLY A 488 7.42 -4.60 0.91
N VAL A 489 7.35 -5.73 1.62
CA VAL A 489 7.55 -7.08 1.06
C VAL A 489 6.20 -7.76 0.81
N PRO A 490 5.92 -8.27 -0.40
CA PRO A 490 4.67 -8.99 -0.67
C PRO A 490 4.63 -10.33 0.06
N LEU A 491 3.50 -10.63 0.69
CA LEU A 491 3.26 -11.91 1.37
C LEU A 491 2.53 -12.89 0.45
N TYR A 492 3.26 -13.90 -0.03
CA TYR A 492 2.68 -15.04 -0.77
C TYR A 492 2.36 -16.17 0.19
N ALA A 493 1.21 -16.83 -0.01
CA ALA A 493 0.84 -18.02 0.75
C ALA A 493 1.72 -19.21 0.36
N ASN A 494 2.17 -19.97 1.36
CA ASN A 494 2.90 -21.21 1.21
C ASN A 494 2.06 -22.38 1.75
N ASN A 495 1.69 -23.29 0.87
CA ASN A 495 0.96 -24.50 1.21
C ASN A 495 1.82 -25.72 0.85
N VAL A 496 2.04 -26.61 1.81
CA VAL A 496 2.90 -27.79 1.62
C VAL A 496 2.45 -28.60 0.41
N GLY A 497 3.40 -28.86 -0.51
CA GLY A 497 3.14 -29.63 -1.73
C GLY A 497 2.37 -28.89 -2.83
N ARG A 498 2.12 -27.58 -2.68
CA ARG A 498 1.48 -26.73 -3.69
C ARG A 498 2.42 -25.60 -4.12
N PRO A 499 2.26 -25.05 -5.34
CA PRO A 499 2.95 -23.81 -5.72
C PRO A 499 2.59 -22.67 -4.76
N PHE A 500 3.51 -21.70 -4.60
CA PHE A 500 3.21 -20.47 -3.88
C PHE A 500 1.98 -19.78 -4.47
N GLY A 501 1.13 -19.28 -3.60
CA GLY A 501 -0.15 -18.70 -3.95
C GLY A 501 -0.37 -17.35 -3.29
N TYR A 502 -1.64 -16.96 -3.25
CA TYR A 502 -2.10 -15.72 -2.67
C TYR A 502 -2.74 -16.00 -1.32
N ASN A 503 -2.82 -14.99 -0.47
CA ASN A 503 -3.52 -15.13 0.80
C ASN A 503 -5.01 -15.41 0.52
N SER A 504 -5.51 -16.52 1.05
CA SER A 504 -6.82 -17.07 0.75
C SER A 504 -7.71 -17.25 1.98
N PHE A 505 -7.35 -16.62 3.12
CA PHE A 505 -8.21 -16.62 4.29
C PHE A 505 -9.46 -15.77 4.01
N GLY A 506 -10.64 -16.33 4.31
CA GLY A 506 -11.93 -15.68 4.12
C GLY A 506 -12.31 -14.75 5.26
N ALA A 507 -13.61 -14.67 5.54
CA ALA A 507 -14.15 -13.87 6.64
C ALA A 507 -13.53 -14.31 7.96
N ASP A 508 -13.04 -13.33 8.71
CA ASP A 508 -12.23 -13.56 9.89
C ASP A 508 -12.64 -12.64 11.04
N GLY A 509 -11.96 -11.50 11.21
CA GLY A 509 -12.30 -10.49 12.19
C GLY A 509 -13.75 -10.05 12.09
N ILE A 510 -14.41 -10.06 13.24
CA ILE A 510 -15.82 -9.77 13.39
C ILE A 510 -16.04 -8.87 14.61
N ALA A 511 -16.95 -7.91 14.49
CA ALA A 511 -17.28 -7.00 15.58
C ALA A 511 -18.77 -6.66 15.55
N LEU A 512 -19.40 -6.55 16.73
CA LEU A 512 -20.76 -6.04 16.86
C LEU A 512 -20.70 -4.54 17.12
N SER A 513 -21.60 -3.76 16.54
CA SER A 513 -21.83 -2.38 16.97
C SER A 513 -22.15 -2.32 18.47
N ALA A 514 -21.88 -1.18 19.10
CA ALA A 514 -22.10 -1.02 20.54
C ALA A 514 -23.57 -1.24 20.98
N ASP A 515 -24.52 -1.10 20.05
CA ASP A 515 -25.94 -1.39 20.27
C ASP A 515 -26.35 -2.84 19.91
N GLY A 516 -25.46 -3.61 19.28
CA GLY A 516 -25.70 -4.99 18.81
C GLY A 516 -26.53 -5.10 17.53
N GLU A 517 -26.89 -4.00 16.88
CA GLU A 517 -27.78 -4.02 15.71
C GLU A 517 -27.06 -4.29 14.39
N THR A 518 -25.74 -4.09 14.34
CA THR A 518 -24.93 -4.28 13.13
C THR A 518 -23.74 -5.19 13.42
N LEU A 519 -23.52 -6.16 12.52
CA LEU A 519 -22.32 -6.97 12.50
C LEU A 519 -21.37 -6.42 11.45
N TYR A 520 -20.13 -6.19 11.82
CA TYR A 520 -19.02 -5.82 10.94
C TYR A 520 -18.10 -7.02 10.77
N TRP A 521 -17.53 -7.18 9.58
CA TRP A 521 -16.50 -8.18 9.35
C TRP A 521 -15.53 -7.75 8.26
N LYS A 522 -14.37 -8.40 8.25
CA LYS A 522 -13.37 -8.31 7.20
C LYS A 522 -12.90 -9.71 6.78
N THR A 523 -12.29 -9.78 5.61
CA THR A 523 -11.55 -10.96 5.17
C THR A 523 -10.07 -10.71 5.34
N VAL A 524 -9.30 -11.70 5.79
CA VAL A 524 -7.83 -11.57 5.91
C VAL A 524 -7.18 -11.46 4.53
N GLY A 525 -7.72 -12.17 3.54
CA GLY A 525 -7.34 -12.06 2.13
C GLY A 525 -8.00 -10.86 1.42
N GLY A 526 -8.16 -9.71 2.08
CA GLY A 526 -8.81 -8.53 1.51
C GLY A 526 -8.52 -7.24 2.29
N ARG A 527 -8.99 -6.09 1.77
CA ARG A 527 -8.92 -4.79 2.48
C ARG A 527 -10.27 -4.22 2.88
N TYR A 528 -11.37 -4.77 2.36
CA TYR A 528 -12.69 -4.18 2.51
C TYR A 528 -13.30 -4.46 3.89
N LEU A 529 -13.94 -3.43 4.45
CA LEU A 529 -14.80 -3.53 5.61
C LEU A 529 -16.26 -3.67 5.17
N TYR A 530 -16.92 -4.70 5.68
CA TYR A 530 -18.33 -4.95 5.40
C TYR A 530 -19.17 -4.86 6.67
N SER A 531 -20.47 -4.63 6.50
CA SER A 531 -21.44 -4.75 7.58
C SER A 531 -22.80 -5.25 7.14
N ILE A 532 -23.57 -5.81 8.07
CA ILE A 532 -24.94 -6.26 7.85
C ILE A 532 -25.76 -6.07 9.14
N PRO A 533 -27.05 -5.69 9.06
CA PRO A 533 -27.92 -5.71 10.23
C PRO A 533 -28.03 -7.11 10.84
N THR A 534 -27.81 -7.24 12.14
CA THR A 534 -27.81 -8.55 12.83
C THR A 534 -29.16 -9.26 12.72
N ALA A 535 -30.26 -8.52 12.60
CA ALA A 535 -31.60 -9.08 12.35
C ALA A 535 -31.68 -9.91 11.06
N ARG A 536 -30.88 -9.60 10.03
CA ARG A 536 -30.84 -10.38 8.78
C ARG A 536 -30.14 -11.72 8.95
N LEU A 537 -29.16 -11.79 9.85
CA LEU A 537 -28.45 -13.04 10.18
C LEU A 537 -29.25 -13.91 11.16
N ARG A 538 -30.16 -13.32 11.93
CA ARG A 538 -31.03 -14.05 12.86
C ARG A 538 -32.25 -14.68 12.19
N ASP A 539 -32.64 -14.20 11.02
CA ASP A 539 -33.75 -14.78 10.25
C ASP A 539 -33.29 -16.08 9.59
N ASN A 540 -33.98 -17.19 9.87
CA ASN A 540 -33.73 -18.49 9.23
C ASN A 540 -34.91 -18.94 8.36
N SER A 541 -35.70 -17.99 7.85
CA SER A 541 -36.80 -18.26 6.92
C SER A 541 -36.30 -18.69 5.53
N PRO A 542 -37.14 -19.31 4.68
CA PRO A 542 -36.73 -19.71 3.32
C PRO A 542 -36.22 -18.57 2.42
N THR A 543 -36.50 -17.30 2.77
CA THR A 543 -36.07 -16.11 2.04
C THR A 543 -34.88 -15.38 2.69
N SER A 544 -34.42 -15.85 3.85
CA SER A 544 -33.45 -15.13 4.68
C SER A 544 -32.14 -14.86 3.94
N GLU A 545 -31.63 -15.84 3.19
CA GLU A 545 -30.36 -15.70 2.47
C GLU A 545 -30.41 -14.61 1.40
N PHE A 546 -31.49 -14.53 0.62
CA PHE A 546 -31.69 -13.47 -0.37
C PHE A 546 -31.75 -12.09 0.30
N MET A 547 -32.43 -11.99 1.44
CA MET A 547 -32.53 -10.75 2.21
C MET A 547 -31.20 -10.36 2.86
N ALA A 548 -30.39 -11.33 3.29
CA ALA A 548 -29.07 -11.10 3.85
C ALA A 548 -28.11 -10.54 2.80
N GLN A 549 -28.05 -11.15 1.60
CA GLN A 549 -27.20 -10.68 0.51
C GLN A 549 -27.53 -9.24 0.09
N GLY A 550 -28.82 -8.89 0.00
CA GLY A 550 -29.25 -7.53 -0.34
C GLY A 550 -29.03 -6.47 0.75
N ALA A 551 -28.65 -6.88 1.97
CA ALA A 551 -28.47 -5.98 3.12
C ALA A 551 -27.00 -5.69 3.46
N ILE A 552 -26.06 -6.25 2.70
CA ILE A 552 -24.63 -6.02 2.90
C ILE A 552 -24.29 -4.59 2.52
N ASN A 553 -23.55 -3.91 3.40
CA ASN A 553 -22.92 -2.64 3.12
C ASN A 553 -21.41 -2.80 3.03
N ASN A 554 -20.77 -2.13 2.07
CA ASN A 554 -19.33 -2.08 1.89
C ASN A 554 -18.85 -0.66 2.24
N HIS A 555 -18.01 -0.55 3.26
CA HIS A 555 -17.49 0.71 3.80
C HIS A 555 -16.16 1.15 3.16
N GLY A 556 -15.69 0.42 2.14
CA GLY A 556 -14.41 0.69 1.48
C GLY A 556 -13.24 -0.03 2.14
N GLN A 557 -12.02 0.37 1.78
CA GLN A 557 -10.80 -0.29 2.20
C GLN A 557 -10.24 0.32 3.49
N THR A 558 -9.89 -0.52 4.47
CA THR A 558 -9.35 -0.09 5.78
C THR A 558 -8.05 -0.82 6.18
N GLY A 559 -7.31 -1.34 5.19
CA GLY A 559 -6.06 -2.10 5.38
C GLY A 559 -6.26 -3.61 5.59
N GLN A 560 -5.17 -4.38 5.70
CA GLN A 560 -5.28 -5.81 6.01
C GLN A 560 -5.50 -6.04 7.51
N THR A 561 -6.49 -6.85 7.84
CA THR A 561 -6.94 -7.09 9.22
C THR A 561 -7.07 -8.58 9.47
N ASP A 562 -6.73 -8.99 10.68
CA ASP A 562 -7.09 -10.28 11.25
C ASP A 562 -8.30 -10.07 12.18
N GLY A 563 -8.10 -9.88 13.49
CA GLY A 563 -9.16 -9.62 14.45
C GLY A 563 -9.72 -8.19 14.45
N MET A 564 -10.90 -8.05 15.08
CA MET A 564 -11.64 -6.79 15.23
C MET A 564 -12.29 -6.68 16.60
N GLU A 565 -12.61 -5.48 17.08
CA GLU A 565 -13.31 -5.31 18.37
C GLU A 565 -14.06 -3.97 18.43
N THR A 566 -15.01 -3.83 19.36
CA THR A 566 -15.80 -2.60 19.56
C THR A 566 -15.69 -2.08 20.99
N ASP A 567 -15.67 -0.75 21.15
CA ASP A 567 -15.77 -0.09 22.46
C ASP A 567 -17.13 0.61 22.69
N THR A 568 -17.35 1.12 23.91
CA THR A 568 -18.55 1.89 24.27
C THR A 568 -18.67 3.25 23.57
N ASN A 569 -17.65 3.74 22.87
CA ASN A 569 -17.79 4.92 22.02
C ASN A 569 -18.42 4.57 20.66
N GLY A 570 -18.53 3.28 20.34
CA GLY A 570 -19.06 2.78 19.07
C GLY A 570 -18.02 2.69 17.97
N PHE A 571 -16.73 2.82 18.28
CA PHE A 571 -15.66 2.63 17.29
C PHE A 571 -15.43 1.15 17.04
N ILE A 572 -15.26 0.80 15.76
CA ILE A 572 -14.95 -0.56 15.31
C ILE A 572 -13.44 -0.63 15.06
N TYR A 573 -12.69 -1.18 16.01
CA TYR A 573 -11.24 -1.36 15.90
C TYR A 573 -10.91 -2.54 15.00
N HIS A 574 -9.86 -2.38 14.20
CA HIS A 574 -9.36 -3.41 13.30
C HIS A 574 -7.84 -3.29 13.17
N GLY A 575 -7.16 -4.43 12.99
CA GLY A 575 -5.74 -4.42 12.63
C GLY A 575 -5.48 -3.73 11.29
N ASN A 576 -4.26 -3.26 11.09
CA ASN A 576 -3.73 -2.79 9.80
C ASN A 576 -2.25 -3.17 9.71
N MET A 577 -2.03 -4.42 9.32
CA MET A 577 -0.71 -5.08 9.42
C MET A 577 0.30 -4.47 8.46
N GLU A 578 -0.18 -4.07 7.27
CA GLU A 578 0.62 -3.42 6.23
C GLU A 578 1.24 -2.08 6.68
N GLN A 579 0.68 -1.46 7.72
CA GLN A 579 1.14 -0.17 8.25
C GLN A 579 1.69 -0.25 9.67
N ASN A 580 1.82 -1.45 10.24
CA ASN A 580 2.16 -1.67 11.64
C ASN A 580 1.22 -0.95 12.62
N ALA A 581 -0.09 -1.05 12.39
CA ALA A 581 -1.06 -0.23 13.09
C ALA A 581 -2.33 -0.98 13.48
N ILE A 582 -3.10 -0.36 14.38
CA ILE A 582 -4.52 -0.62 14.61
C ILE A 582 -5.26 0.64 14.16
N GLY A 583 -6.29 0.46 13.35
CA GLY A 583 -7.23 1.51 12.95
C GLY A 583 -8.56 1.38 13.69
N PHE A 584 -9.41 2.38 13.54
CA PHE A 584 -10.83 2.24 13.81
C PHE A 584 -11.67 2.86 12.71
N PHE A 585 -12.81 2.22 12.46
CA PHE A 585 -13.92 2.77 11.71
C PHE A 585 -14.93 3.42 12.66
N ASN A 586 -15.42 4.61 12.33
CA ASN A 586 -16.44 5.33 13.07
C ASN A 586 -17.80 5.27 12.33
N PRO A 587 -18.75 4.44 12.78
CA PRO A 587 -20.07 4.34 12.15
C PRO A 587 -20.87 5.64 12.14
N ALA A 588 -20.64 6.56 13.08
CA ALA A 588 -21.40 7.80 13.18
C ALA A 588 -21.13 8.78 12.03
N ASN A 589 -19.95 8.71 11.41
CA ASN A 589 -19.57 9.59 10.30
C ASN A 589 -19.00 8.84 9.07
N GLY A 590 -18.85 7.51 9.14
CA GLY A 590 -18.36 6.68 8.04
C GLY A 590 -16.86 6.83 7.74
N THR A 591 -16.06 7.31 8.69
CA THR A 591 -14.62 7.51 8.47
C THR A 591 -13.77 6.41 9.10
N ASP A 592 -12.65 6.08 8.44
CA ASP A 592 -11.63 5.16 8.92
C ASP A 592 -10.34 5.93 9.25
N GLN A 593 -9.70 5.64 10.39
CA GLN A 593 -8.51 6.35 10.85
C GLN A 593 -7.55 5.42 11.59
N ILE A 594 -6.26 5.74 11.55
CA ILE A 594 -5.28 5.05 12.40
C ILE A 594 -5.49 5.47 13.86
N PHE A 595 -5.58 4.49 14.74
CA PHE A 595 -5.68 4.67 16.18
C PHE A 595 -4.30 4.71 16.82
N VAL A 596 -3.53 3.64 16.63
CA VAL A 596 -2.18 3.46 17.17
C VAL A 596 -1.29 2.81 16.12
N ARG A 597 -0.05 3.27 16.04
CA ARG A 597 0.99 2.72 15.17
C ARG A 597 2.28 2.63 15.95
N ASP A 598 2.93 1.48 15.87
CA ASP A 598 4.22 1.24 16.51
C ASP A 598 4.99 0.15 15.73
N PRO A 599 6.31 0.25 15.53
CA PRO A 599 7.09 -0.77 14.81
C PRO A 599 6.98 -2.19 15.40
N LEU A 600 6.61 -2.32 16.67
CA LEU A 600 6.37 -3.61 17.32
C LEU A 600 5.08 -4.28 16.85
N ILE A 601 4.12 -3.54 16.30
CA ILE A 601 2.82 -4.05 15.83
C ILE A 601 3.02 -4.64 14.42
N ASN A 602 3.45 -5.89 14.29
CA ASN A 602 3.53 -6.55 12.97
C ASN A 602 2.18 -7.13 12.52
N TRP A 603 1.67 -8.09 13.28
CA TRP A 603 0.45 -8.83 13.02
C TRP A 603 -0.43 -8.81 14.26
N VAL A 604 -1.53 -8.04 14.20
CA VAL A 604 -2.51 -8.00 15.29
C VAL A 604 -3.56 -9.03 15.00
N ASP A 605 -3.46 -10.17 15.68
CA ASP A 605 -4.32 -11.33 15.46
C ASP A 605 -5.66 -11.15 16.18
N THR A 606 -5.65 -10.94 17.49
CA THR A 606 -6.88 -10.78 18.29
C THR A 606 -6.84 -9.51 19.12
N MET A 607 -8.01 -8.90 19.30
CA MET A 607 -8.25 -7.75 20.17
C MET A 607 -9.29 -8.07 21.23
N SER A 608 -9.13 -7.47 22.41
CA SER A 608 -10.12 -7.55 23.49
C SER A 608 -10.18 -6.23 24.25
N VAL A 609 -11.36 -5.62 24.31
CA VAL A 609 -11.57 -4.41 25.11
C VAL A 609 -11.82 -4.79 26.56
N GLY A 610 -10.99 -4.26 27.46
CA GLY A 610 -11.12 -4.42 28.91
C GLY A 610 -12.14 -3.46 29.54
N THR A 611 -12.66 -3.84 30.69
CA THR A 611 -13.51 -2.95 31.52
C THR A 611 -12.73 -1.80 32.17
N ASP A 612 -11.40 -1.91 32.17
CA ASP A 612 -10.43 -0.89 32.60
C ASP A 612 -10.19 0.22 31.55
N GLY A 613 -10.85 0.12 30.40
CA GLY A 613 -10.75 1.09 29.30
C GLY A 613 -9.45 1.01 28.52
N TYR A 614 -8.89 -0.20 28.40
CA TYR A 614 -7.78 -0.51 27.51
C TYR A 614 -8.21 -1.47 26.41
N LEU A 615 -7.64 -1.29 25.21
CA LEU A 615 -7.66 -2.27 24.14
C LEU A 615 -6.43 -3.18 24.33
N TYR A 616 -6.65 -4.45 24.62
CA TYR A 616 -5.62 -5.49 24.65
C TYR A 616 -5.53 -6.13 23.28
N PHE A 617 -4.33 -6.48 22.84
CA PHE A 617 -4.13 -7.10 21.54
C PHE A 617 -2.88 -7.97 21.50
N THR A 618 -2.95 -9.04 20.72
CA THR A 618 -1.81 -9.93 20.46
C THR A 618 -0.94 -9.39 19.33
N VAL A 619 0.36 -9.67 19.41
CA VAL A 619 1.32 -9.50 18.32
C VAL A 619 2.05 -10.84 18.18
N ASN A 620 1.68 -11.62 17.17
CA ASN A 620 2.09 -13.02 17.07
C ASN A 620 3.04 -13.33 15.91
N GLN A 621 3.34 -12.39 15.00
CA GLN A 621 4.27 -12.63 13.89
C GLN A 621 3.79 -13.71 12.90
N LEU A 622 2.47 -13.86 12.67
CA LEU A 622 1.91 -14.90 11.79
C LEU A 622 2.50 -14.85 10.36
N ASP A 623 2.73 -13.65 9.83
CA ASP A 623 3.37 -13.38 8.52
C ASP A 623 4.81 -13.89 8.39
N PHE A 624 5.49 -14.12 9.50
CA PHE A 624 6.85 -14.66 9.53
C PHE A 624 6.87 -16.19 9.64
N GLY A 625 5.73 -16.84 9.83
CA GLY A 625 5.62 -18.28 9.93
C GLY A 625 5.79 -19.02 8.60
N THR A 626 5.84 -20.35 8.65
CA THR A 626 6.02 -21.22 7.47
C THR A 626 4.84 -21.17 6.48
N GLY A 627 3.70 -20.63 6.89
CA GLY A 627 2.52 -20.43 6.04
C GLY A 627 2.70 -19.38 4.94
N PHE A 628 3.79 -18.62 4.97
CA PHE A 628 4.11 -17.60 3.97
C PHE A 628 5.47 -17.85 3.32
N TYR A 629 5.65 -17.35 2.09
CA TYR A 629 6.93 -17.42 1.37
C TYR A 629 8.07 -16.79 2.19
N PRO A 630 9.26 -17.42 2.26
CA PRO A 630 9.72 -18.57 1.47
C PRO A 630 9.40 -19.96 2.07
N GLY A 631 8.50 -20.04 3.05
CA GLY A 631 8.12 -21.28 3.72
C GLY A 631 9.07 -21.70 4.84
N THR A 632 10.01 -20.83 5.20
CA THR A 632 10.88 -20.98 6.36
C THR A 632 10.32 -20.19 7.53
N ASP A 633 10.33 -20.77 8.72
CA ASP A 633 9.97 -20.05 9.93
C ASP A 633 10.99 -18.94 10.21
N ARG A 634 10.51 -17.70 10.25
CA ARG A 634 11.27 -16.48 10.57
C ARG A 634 10.77 -15.82 11.85
N GLN A 635 9.83 -16.44 12.56
CA GLN A 635 9.32 -15.94 13.82
C GLN A 635 10.44 -15.93 14.86
N VAL A 636 10.44 -14.93 15.73
CA VAL A 636 11.41 -14.79 16.81
C VAL A 636 10.66 -14.59 18.12
N LYS A 637 10.80 -15.56 19.02
CA LYS A 637 10.27 -15.45 20.38
C LYS A 637 11.02 -14.37 21.17
N PRO A 638 10.36 -13.69 22.13
CA PRO A 638 8.96 -13.92 22.53
C PRO A 638 7.93 -13.28 21.59
N PHE A 639 6.73 -13.88 21.53
CA PHE A 639 5.52 -13.19 21.07
C PHE A 639 4.96 -12.32 22.20
N ALA A 640 4.00 -11.43 21.93
CA ALA A 640 3.57 -10.47 22.95
C ALA A 640 2.06 -10.21 22.99
N VAL A 641 1.58 -9.83 24.18
CA VAL A 641 0.35 -9.07 24.36
C VAL A 641 0.73 -7.65 24.73
N PHE A 642 0.15 -6.68 24.03
CA PHE A 642 0.20 -5.29 24.40
C PHE A 642 -1.19 -4.79 24.77
N ARG A 643 -1.25 -3.62 25.40
CA ARG A 643 -2.48 -2.86 25.55
C ARG A 643 -2.24 -1.38 25.29
N THR A 644 -3.29 -0.67 24.91
CA THR A 644 -3.26 0.80 24.79
C THR A 644 -4.55 1.43 25.29
N LYS A 645 -4.50 2.69 25.73
CA LYS A 645 -5.63 3.36 26.36
C LYS A 645 -6.65 3.78 25.31
N LEU A 646 -7.91 3.41 25.50
CA LEU A 646 -9.00 3.78 24.61
C LEU A 646 -9.31 5.30 24.66
N PRO A 647 -9.70 5.90 23.53
CA PRO A 647 -10.13 7.30 23.50
C PRO A 647 -11.46 7.48 24.25
N GLY A 648 -11.77 8.72 24.65
CA GLY A 648 -13.10 9.08 25.14
C GLY A 648 -13.59 8.33 26.40
N ASN A 649 -12.68 7.71 27.17
CA ASN A 649 -13.03 6.77 28.25
C ASN A 649 -13.85 5.56 27.76
N GLY A 650 -13.57 5.10 26.54
CA GLY A 650 -14.13 3.87 25.99
C GLY A 650 -13.82 2.67 26.90
N THR A 651 -14.78 1.76 27.03
CA THR A 651 -14.68 0.52 27.80
C THR A 651 -15.41 -0.61 27.05
N LYS A 652 -15.47 -1.80 27.66
CA LYS A 652 -16.11 -2.99 27.07
C LYS A 652 -17.61 -2.78 26.88
N VAL A 653 -18.12 -3.10 25.69
CA VAL A 653 -19.57 -3.13 25.41
C VAL A 653 -20.20 -4.33 26.14
N LEU A 654 -21.32 -4.07 26.83
CA LEU A 654 -22.06 -5.10 27.56
C LEU A 654 -23.47 -5.29 26.95
N LEU A 655 -23.58 -6.15 25.93
CA LEU A 655 -24.85 -6.56 25.34
C LEU A 655 -25.50 -7.66 26.18
N ARG A 656 -26.30 -7.30 27.19
CA ARG A 656 -26.97 -8.22 28.11
C ARG A 656 -28.35 -7.76 28.55
#